data_AF-A0A852LUA9-F1
#
_entry.id   AF-A0A852LUA9-F1
#
_cell.length_a   1.000
_cell.length_b   1.000
_cell.length_c   1.000
_cell.angle_alpha   90.00
_cell.angle_beta   90.00
_cell.angle_gamma   90.00
#
_symmetry.space_group_name_H-M   'P 1'
#
loop_
_entity.id
_entity.type
_entity.pdbx_description
1 polymer ?
#
loop_
_entity_poly.entity_id
_entity_poly.type
_entity_poly.pdbx_seq_one_letter_code
_entity_poly.pdbx_strand_id
1 'polypeptide(L)'
;REIQEEELRRFTSRLAALLRGPEPGAEAAGCLQRLHLAVSATKYPRRLDGEFVELLQKVLCSPKCPEQIQMLCAAILREMSPCDDLILSCDEIQDTKLLSLVSSILLAQGNKKNEVSAVGQRTVKMLEKRLPDGDSARYLLPVLSNVIRLSPESLTEEQTNLLSKKLADWLRYASVQQGVPQPSRGFFSSPRTRPPGPVTEVDGAIATDFFTVLSMGQYYTPDQWLNMQAFSMLRKWLLCYGGKGSTTSNSDDKSGMERSVMSMVSTTPTSSHLLPPKERLREKAFEYCQRLIEQSNRRPLKKDDGDLQKACLTEAVRIMDIICKQDSSYVYRAASFLKILHSRICGDVTYARALLPIAQFFLNHSKMAAMDADVIYKHLFMDIPAQLFHNPSLAFEFVQFCKDNSQVFSGTSSIFKQSFPNLFKFLAWNSPPLISEFVDLLPFLLDASTAIELFHLLLDLPCLTAALDIQLRSTALPPSKSAACDPAVKPATCLEAFHHPLYKNTFQYLLRTKSAPEDAPERLIPLRQLLGSLANSPRVVQCAETVPVLLELFFSVVAEFADGLLINQLVVLLLQRSDQLYDIPAFKDDVYRVLSSQLVVLCKLHPALVVELSKEILEFTGTVGNIQNKEAIFTHMVWAIGEYMPVSYDKRCAVEQINQFFENLEAVLCEITQVQPLASARSYVPRAISVLMATLTKLAARSLDLIPRTSMFLSKMRTFVQNPDVASVYCKEDLEQILNQAAELLELLKMPSMAQLVLTPPVDAASTQFQREVNDSLPFALRIVTRLLEPAPAFTSG
;
A
#
# COMPACT_ATOMS: atom_id res chain seq x y z
N ARG A 1 -28.49 -9.70 6.30
CA ARG A 1 -29.61 -8.99 5.66
C ARG A 1 -29.64 -7.59 6.25
N GLU A 2 -29.62 -6.55 5.43
CA GLU A 2 -29.74 -5.17 5.92
C GLU A 2 -31.14 -4.96 6.52
N ILE A 3 -31.21 -4.45 7.76
CA ILE A 3 -32.46 -4.07 8.42
C ILE A 3 -32.97 -2.77 7.80
N GLN A 4 -34.25 -2.71 7.43
CA GLN A 4 -34.89 -1.50 6.90
C GLN A 4 -35.15 -0.45 8.00
N GLU A 5 -35.27 0.82 7.65
CA GLU A 5 -35.42 1.93 8.61
C GLU A 5 -36.71 1.81 9.45
N GLU A 6 -37.82 1.38 8.84
CA GLU A 6 -39.09 1.17 9.55
C GLU A 6 -39.01 0.01 10.55
N GLU A 7 -38.32 -1.07 10.19
CA GLU A 7 -38.07 -2.21 11.07
C GLU A 7 -37.20 -1.78 12.27
N LEU A 8 -36.21 -0.92 12.03
CA LEU A 8 -35.37 -0.34 13.07
C LEU A 8 -36.19 0.52 14.04
N ARG A 9 -37.09 1.40 13.56
CA ARG A 9 -37.95 2.23 14.42
C ARG A 9 -38.92 1.40 15.27
N ARG A 10 -39.51 0.34 14.70
CA ARG A 10 -40.37 -0.60 15.46
C ARG A 10 -39.55 -1.38 16.51
N PHE A 11 -38.30 -1.70 16.20
CA PHE A 11 -37.40 -2.37 17.14
C PHE A 11 -36.97 -1.44 18.29
N THR A 12 -36.59 -0.19 18.00
CA THR A 12 -36.18 0.78 19.03
C THR A 12 -37.32 1.19 19.94
N SER A 13 -38.55 1.33 19.43
CA SER A 13 -39.73 1.64 20.26
C SER A 13 -40.05 0.52 21.27
N ARG A 14 -39.95 -0.76 20.86
CA ARG A 14 -40.08 -1.91 21.77
C ARG A 14 -38.97 -1.91 22.82
N LEU A 15 -37.74 -1.63 22.42
CA LEU A 15 -36.62 -1.55 23.34
C LEU A 15 -36.76 -0.37 24.32
N ALA A 16 -37.29 0.76 23.87
CA ALA A 16 -37.56 1.92 24.72
C ALA A 16 -38.53 1.57 25.86
N ALA A 17 -39.56 0.77 25.58
CA ALA A 17 -40.49 0.28 26.60
C ALA A 17 -39.79 -0.61 27.64
N LEU A 18 -38.88 -1.49 27.20
CA LEU A 18 -38.10 -2.35 28.10
C LEU A 18 -37.12 -1.55 28.98
N LEU A 19 -36.51 -0.51 28.43
CA LEU A 19 -35.55 0.35 29.15
C LEU A 19 -36.21 1.32 30.14
N ARG A 20 -37.48 1.70 29.90
CA ARG A 20 -38.28 2.52 30.83
C ARG A 20 -38.87 1.71 31.99
N GLY A 21 -38.73 0.37 31.97
CA GLY A 21 -39.18 -0.50 33.06
C GLY A 21 -38.40 -0.27 34.37
N PRO A 22 -38.96 -0.71 35.53
CA PRO A 22 -38.39 -0.45 36.85
C PRO A 22 -37.02 -1.12 37.07
N GLU A 23 -36.75 -2.25 36.40
CA GLU A 23 -35.42 -2.87 36.33
C GLU A 23 -35.21 -3.47 34.93
N PRO A 24 -34.31 -2.92 34.10
CA PRO A 24 -34.03 -3.46 32.78
C PRO A 24 -33.26 -4.79 32.95
N GLY A 25 -33.90 -5.90 32.57
CA GLY A 25 -33.40 -7.26 32.75
C GLY A 25 -32.59 -7.81 31.57
N ALA A 26 -32.36 -9.13 31.56
CA ALA A 26 -31.60 -9.84 30.53
C ALA A 26 -32.17 -9.67 29.11
N GLU A 27 -33.50 -9.51 28.99
CA GLU A 27 -34.17 -9.26 27.70
C GLU A 27 -33.77 -7.89 27.10
N ALA A 28 -33.67 -6.85 27.93
CA ALA A 28 -33.21 -5.54 27.49
C ALA A 28 -31.74 -5.59 27.04
N ALA A 29 -30.89 -6.32 27.77
CA ALA A 29 -29.48 -6.53 27.40
C ALA A 29 -29.35 -7.27 26.05
N GLY A 30 -30.14 -8.33 25.83
CA GLY A 30 -30.16 -9.07 24.56
C GLY A 30 -30.64 -8.22 23.38
N CYS A 31 -31.63 -7.35 23.59
CA CYS A 31 -32.11 -6.42 22.57
C CYS A 31 -31.08 -5.32 22.25
N LEU A 32 -30.41 -4.77 23.27
CA LEU A 32 -29.33 -3.80 23.09
C LEU A 32 -28.13 -4.41 22.35
N GLN A 33 -27.76 -5.67 22.62
CA GLN A 33 -26.70 -6.35 21.85
C GLN A 33 -27.04 -6.46 20.37
N ARG A 34 -28.28 -6.83 20.04
CA ARG A 34 -28.74 -6.88 18.64
C ARG A 34 -28.74 -5.51 18.00
N LEU A 35 -29.14 -4.47 18.73
CA LEU A 35 -29.07 -3.09 18.25
C LEU A 35 -27.64 -2.66 17.96
N HIS A 36 -26.71 -2.94 18.89
CA HIS A 36 -25.29 -2.62 18.71
C HIS A 36 -24.73 -3.26 17.43
N LEU A 37 -24.99 -4.56 17.21
CA LEU A 37 -24.57 -5.25 16.00
C LEU A 37 -25.21 -4.67 14.72
N ALA A 38 -26.47 -4.28 14.79
CA ALA A 38 -27.18 -3.67 13.66
C ALA A 38 -26.63 -2.29 13.29
N VAL A 39 -26.19 -1.51 14.29
CA VAL A 39 -25.56 -0.19 14.07
C VAL A 39 -24.11 -0.34 13.59
N SER A 40 -23.36 -1.33 14.11
CA SER A 40 -21.94 -1.53 13.75
C SER A 40 -21.71 -2.21 12.40
N ALA A 41 -22.67 -2.98 11.90
CA ALA A 41 -22.50 -3.81 10.69
C ALA A 41 -22.79 -3.07 9.36
N THR A 42 -22.89 -1.74 9.37
CA THR A 42 -23.33 -0.97 8.19
C THR A 42 -22.25 -0.05 7.65
N LYS A 43 -22.11 -0.01 6.32
CA LYS A 43 -21.15 0.86 5.60
C LYS A 43 -21.42 2.35 5.79
N TYR A 44 -22.65 2.72 6.23
CA TYR A 44 -23.09 4.09 6.47
C TYR A 44 -23.56 4.27 7.91
N PRO A 45 -23.31 5.43 8.54
CA PRO A 45 -23.79 5.73 9.89
C PRO A 45 -25.31 5.80 9.88
N ARG A 46 -25.97 4.89 10.61
CA ARG A 46 -27.43 4.91 10.81
C ARG A 46 -27.76 5.89 11.91
N ARG A 47 -28.74 6.77 11.72
CA ARG A 47 -29.22 7.67 12.79
C ARG A 47 -30.36 7.03 13.56
N LEU A 48 -30.24 7.02 14.89
CA LEU A 48 -31.31 6.66 15.81
C LEU A 48 -32.13 7.91 16.11
N ASP A 49 -33.39 7.71 16.50
CA ASP A 49 -34.28 8.80 16.89
C ASP A 49 -33.78 9.52 18.16
N GLY A 50 -33.90 10.86 18.18
CA GLY A 50 -33.34 11.70 19.24
C GLY A 50 -33.91 11.37 20.63
N GLU A 51 -35.20 11.07 20.74
CA GLU A 51 -35.82 10.66 22.01
C GLU A 51 -35.24 9.35 22.55
N PHE A 52 -34.88 8.44 21.64
CA PHE A 52 -34.26 7.18 22.00
C PHE A 52 -32.79 7.37 22.40
N VAL A 53 -32.06 8.27 21.74
CA VAL A 53 -30.70 8.67 22.12
C VAL A 53 -30.69 9.29 23.52
N GLU A 54 -31.64 10.16 23.86
CA GLU A 54 -31.80 10.66 25.22
C GLU A 54 -32.08 9.56 26.25
N LEU A 55 -32.93 8.59 25.89
CA LEU A 55 -33.23 7.47 26.77
C LEU A 55 -31.98 6.64 27.07
N LEU A 56 -31.15 6.35 26.06
CA LEU A 56 -29.88 5.65 26.24
C LEU A 56 -28.93 6.43 27.18
N GLN A 57 -28.87 7.75 27.06
CA GLN A 57 -28.08 8.61 27.96
C GLN A 57 -28.59 8.53 29.41
N LYS A 58 -29.91 8.63 29.61
CA LYS A 58 -30.54 8.52 30.94
C LYS A 58 -30.29 7.16 31.59
N VAL A 59 -30.39 6.08 30.81
CA VAL A 59 -30.11 4.71 31.27
C VAL A 59 -28.63 4.53 31.62
N LEU A 60 -27.72 5.05 30.79
CA LEU A 60 -26.28 5.01 31.04
C LEU A 60 -25.91 5.68 32.37
N CYS A 61 -26.46 6.86 32.66
CA CYS A 61 -26.15 7.64 33.87
C CYS A 61 -26.93 7.18 35.11
N SER A 62 -27.84 6.20 34.99
CA SER A 62 -28.64 5.72 36.12
C SER A 62 -27.85 4.73 36.99
N PRO A 63 -27.64 5.01 38.29
CA PRO A 63 -26.90 4.12 39.19
C PRO A 63 -27.63 2.82 39.51
N LYS A 64 -28.94 2.74 39.21
CA LYS A 64 -29.77 1.55 39.42
C LYS A 64 -29.68 0.54 38.27
N CYS A 65 -29.09 0.93 37.14
CA CYS A 65 -29.02 0.07 35.97
C CYS A 65 -27.89 -0.97 36.08
N PRO A 66 -28.10 -2.21 35.61
CA PRO A 66 -27.04 -3.21 35.55
C PRO A 66 -25.87 -2.75 34.67
N GLU A 67 -24.64 -3.08 35.08
CA GLU A 67 -23.42 -2.65 34.39
C GLU A 67 -23.38 -3.05 32.91
N GLN A 68 -23.86 -4.27 32.59
CA GLN A 68 -23.90 -4.77 31.21
C GLN A 68 -24.76 -3.86 30.31
N ILE A 69 -25.85 -3.30 30.84
CA ILE A 69 -26.76 -2.43 30.10
C ILE A 69 -26.12 -1.05 29.90
N GLN A 70 -25.47 -0.50 30.92
CA GLN A 70 -24.69 0.74 30.81
C GLN A 70 -23.58 0.61 29.75
N MET A 71 -22.83 -0.50 29.76
CA MET A 71 -21.78 -0.78 28.76
C MET A 71 -22.34 -0.82 27.33
N LEU A 72 -23.49 -1.47 27.13
CA LEU A 72 -24.14 -1.57 25.82
C LEU A 72 -24.70 -0.23 25.35
N CYS A 73 -25.29 0.56 26.24
CA CYS A 73 -25.74 1.91 25.92
C CYS A 73 -24.56 2.78 25.48
N ALA A 74 -23.44 2.73 26.21
CA ALA A 74 -22.23 3.46 25.84
C ALA A 74 -21.64 2.98 24.49
N ALA A 75 -21.63 1.68 24.22
CA ALA A 75 -21.14 1.13 22.96
C ALA A 75 -21.99 1.59 21.76
N ILE A 76 -23.32 1.60 21.90
CA ILE A 76 -24.23 2.10 20.86
C ILE A 76 -24.02 3.59 20.64
N LEU A 77 -24.04 4.41 21.70
CA LEU A 77 -23.84 5.86 21.60
C LEU A 77 -22.47 6.24 21.00
N ARG A 78 -21.44 5.44 21.29
CA ARG A 78 -20.11 5.63 20.70
C ARG A 78 -20.08 5.31 19.20
N GLU A 79 -20.69 4.21 18.78
CA GLU A 79 -20.77 3.84 17.34
C GLU A 79 -21.59 4.86 16.54
N MET A 80 -22.56 5.47 17.21
CA MET A 80 -23.42 6.54 16.70
C MET A 80 -22.73 7.91 16.57
N SER A 81 -21.53 8.07 17.12
CA SER A 81 -20.81 9.35 17.15
C SER A 81 -20.17 9.68 15.79
N PRO A 82 -20.18 10.94 15.33
CA PRO A 82 -20.68 12.15 15.99
C PRO A 82 -22.22 12.31 15.93
N CYS A 83 -22.82 12.85 16.99
CA CYS A 83 -24.27 13.00 17.12
C CYS A 83 -24.61 14.29 17.89
N ASP A 84 -25.45 15.14 17.31
CA ASP A 84 -25.82 16.46 17.87
C ASP A 84 -26.78 16.35 19.07
N ASP A 85 -27.49 15.23 19.22
CA ASP A 85 -28.48 14.99 20.29
C ASP A 85 -27.84 14.52 21.62
N LEU A 86 -26.51 14.60 21.74
CA LEU A 86 -25.77 14.23 22.95
C LEU A 86 -25.63 15.41 23.92
N ILE A 87 -26.08 15.19 25.16
CA ILE A 87 -26.13 16.20 26.24
C ILE A 87 -25.27 15.73 27.44
N LEU A 88 -24.30 14.84 27.23
CA LEU A 88 -23.46 14.29 28.29
C LEU A 88 -22.38 15.28 28.76
N SER A 89 -22.11 15.32 30.07
CA SER A 89 -20.96 16.03 30.67
C SER A 89 -20.18 15.13 31.62
N CYS A 90 -18.86 15.35 31.72
CA CYS A 90 -17.97 14.63 32.62
C CYS A 90 -17.74 15.31 33.98
N ASP A 91 -18.17 16.56 34.16
CA ASP A 91 -17.71 17.41 35.28
C ASP A 91 -18.18 16.94 36.66
N GLU A 92 -19.38 16.36 36.72
CA GLU A 92 -20.04 15.96 37.96
C GLU A 92 -19.84 14.47 38.31
N ILE A 93 -19.29 13.67 37.40
CA ILE A 93 -19.20 12.20 37.56
C ILE A 93 -18.06 11.82 38.50
N GLN A 94 -18.40 11.19 39.63
CA GLN A 94 -17.41 10.72 40.62
C GLN A 94 -17.02 9.25 40.44
N ASP A 95 -17.92 8.39 39.93
CA ASP A 95 -17.60 7.00 39.65
C ASP A 95 -16.60 6.89 38.48
N THR A 96 -15.47 6.24 38.74
CA THR A 96 -14.39 6.04 37.76
C THR A 96 -14.82 5.22 36.54
N LYS A 97 -15.73 4.26 36.71
CA LYS A 97 -16.23 3.40 35.64
C LYS A 97 -17.23 4.12 34.76
N LEU A 98 -18.22 4.80 35.35
CA LEU A 98 -19.16 5.64 34.61
C LEU A 98 -18.44 6.77 33.87
N LEU A 99 -17.44 7.41 34.51
CA LEU A 99 -16.62 8.43 33.87
C LEU A 99 -15.90 7.88 32.63
N SER A 100 -15.38 6.65 32.69
CA SER A 100 -14.74 5.99 31.54
C SER A 100 -15.71 5.77 30.38
N LEU A 101 -16.94 5.33 30.67
CA LEU A 101 -17.97 5.11 29.66
C LEU A 101 -18.40 6.41 28.99
N VAL A 102 -18.74 7.43 29.79
CA VAL A 102 -19.13 8.75 29.27
C VAL A 102 -17.98 9.38 28.47
N SER A 103 -16.75 9.31 29.00
CA SER A 103 -15.57 9.82 28.30
C SER A 103 -15.37 9.11 26.95
N SER A 104 -15.64 7.82 26.85
CA SER A 104 -15.51 7.09 25.58
C SER A 104 -16.49 7.55 24.50
N ILE A 105 -17.64 8.09 24.89
CA ILE A 105 -18.65 8.68 23.98
C ILE A 105 -18.23 10.09 23.59
N LEU A 106 -17.86 10.92 24.58
CA LEU A 106 -17.41 12.30 24.34
C LEU A 106 -16.18 12.34 23.42
N LEU A 107 -15.19 11.48 23.66
CA LEU A 107 -14.00 11.40 22.81
C LEU A 107 -14.28 10.84 21.40
N ALA A 108 -15.42 10.19 21.18
CA ALA A 108 -15.85 9.70 19.88
C ALA A 108 -16.58 10.78 19.03
N GLN A 109 -16.97 11.91 19.63
CA GLN A 109 -17.55 13.06 18.91
C GLN A 109 -16.56 13.76 17.96
N GLY A 110 -15.28 13.36 17.99
CA GLY A 110 -14.24 13.94 17.15
C GLY A 110 -13.45 15.05 17.86
N ASN A 111 -12.74 15.88 17.10
CA ASN A 111 -11.76 16.84 17.63
C ASN A 111 -12.39 18.16 18.10
N LYS A 112 -13.40 18.10 18.96
CA LYS A 112 -13.85 19.26 19.72
C LYS A 112 -12.84 19.51 20.85
N LYS A 113 -11.79 20.29 20.57
CA LYS A 113 -10.65 20.55 21.48
C LYS A 113 -11.09 20.85 22.92
N ASN A 114 -12.17 21.59 23.10
CA ASN A 114 -12.72 21.94 24.42
C ASN A 114 -13.25 20.72 25.19
N GLU A 115 -14.00 19.82 24.54
CA GLU A 115 -14.54 18.60 25.16
C GLU A 115 -13.41 17.61 25.50
N VAL A 116 -12.44 17.43 24.60
CA VAL A 116 -11.25 16.59 24.85
C VAL A 116 -10.44 17.12 26.03
N SER A 117 -10.26 18.44 26.12
CA SER A 117 -9.58 19.10 27.24
C SER A 117 -10.36 18.92 28.55
N ALA A 118 -11.67 19.12 28.56
CA ALA A 118 -12.51 18.92 29.75
C ALA A 118 -12.42 17.49 30.28
N VAL A 119 -12.53 16.48 29.40
CA VAL A 119 -12.34 15.06 29.75
C VAL A 119 -10.94 14.80 30.29
N GLY A 120 -9.91 15.37 29.66
CA GLY A 120 -8.53 15.30 30.12
C GLY A 120 -8.34 15.84 31.54
N GLN A 121 -8.75 17.09 31.75
CA GLN A 121 -8.66 17.77 33.05
C GLN A 121 -9.42 17.02 34.15
N ARG A 122 -10.62 16.52 33.84
CA ARG A 122 -11.39 15.70 34.78
C ARG A 122 -10.69 14.40 35.13
N THR A 123 -10.16 13.69 34.12
CA THR A 123 -9.46 12.41 34.30
C THR A 123 -8.21 12.59 35.17
N VAL A 124 -7.41 13.64 34.92
CA VAL A 124 -6.22 13.94 35.73
C VAL A 124 -6.61 14.27 37.17
N LYS A 125 -7.61 15.13 37.38
CA LYS A 125 -8.11 15.47 38.73
C LYS A 125 -8.57 14.24 39.52
N MET A 126 -9.14 13.23 38.86
CA MET A 126 -9.53 11.97 39.49
C MET A 126 -8.31 11.08 39.78
N LEU A 127 -7.33 11.05 38.88
CA LEU A 127 -6.07 10.35 39.09
C LEU A 127 -5.22 10.99 40.20
N GLU A 128 -5.33 12.29 40.44
CA GLU A 128 -4.61 13.02 41.51
C GLU A 128 -5.10 12.64 42.90
N LYS A 129 -6.42 12.48 43.07
CA LYS A 129 -7.07 12.19 44.35
C LYS A 129 -6.73 10.78 44.85
N ARG A 130 -6.77 10.61 46.18
CA ARG A 130 -6.89 9.28 46.78
C ARG A 130 -8.29 8.78 46.52
N LEU A 131 -8.42 7.70 45.76
CA LEU A 131 -9.71 7.11 45.44
C LEU A 131 -10.32 6.43 46.68
N PRO A 132 -11.65 6.42 46.84
CA PRO A 132 -12.34 5.69 47.90
C PRO A 132 -12.05 4.18 47.86
N ASP A 133 -12.15 3.51 49.01
CA ASP A 133 -11.99 2.05 49.09
C ASP A 133 -13.04 1.35 48.21
N GLY A 134 -12.60 0.67 47.15
CA GLY A 134 -13.44 -0.02 46.17
C GLY A 134 -13.46 0.59 44.77
N ASP A 135 -13.03 1.85 44.62
CA ASP A 135 -12.88 2.51 43.32
C ASP A 135 -11.50 2.23 42.71
N SER A 136 -11.44 2.07 41.38
CA SER A 136 -10.20 1.68 40.70
C SER A 136 -9.83 2.67 39.59
N ALA A 137 -8.61 3.21 39.68
CA ALA A 137 -8.01 4.03 38.63
C ALA A 137 -7.85 3.29 37.28
N ARG A 138 -8.07 1.97 37.23
CA ARG A 138 -7.93 1.14 36.02
C ARG A 138 -8.79 1.59 34.85
N TYR A 139 -9.89 2.30 35.09
CA TYR A 139 -10.76 2.75 34.00
C TYR A 139 -10.32 4.09 33.39
N LEU A 140 -9.38 4.78 34.04
CA LEU A 140 -8.99 6.16 33.70
C LEU A 140 -7.77 6.23 32.77
N LEU A 141 -6.79 5.31 32.87
CA LEU A 141 -5.63 5.33 31.96
C LEU A 141 -6.00 5.13 30.48
N PRO A 142 -6.94 4.25 30.11
CA PRO A 142 -7.39 4.13 28.72
C PRO A 142 -8.02 5.43 28.19
N VAL A 143 -8.77 6.15 29.04
CA VAL A 143 -9.34 7.46 28.72
C VAL A 143 -8.23 8.47 28.47
N LEU A 144 -7.27 8.55 29.40
CA LEU A 144 -6.11 9.44 29.29
C LEU A 144 -5.30 9.14 28.01
N SER A 145 -5.08 7.87 27.68
CA SER A 145 -4.43 7.48 26.43
C SER A 145 -5.19 8.01 25.20
N ASN A 146 -6.52 7.97 25.20
CA ASN A 146 -7.33 8.53 24.11
C ASN A 146 -7.27 10.05 24.05
N VAL A 147 -7.32 10.74 25.20
CA VAL A 147 -7.15 12.20 25.30
C VAL A 147 -5.83 12.64 24.65
N ILE A 148 -4.73 11.99 25.01
CA ILE A 148 -3.40 12.30 24.47
C ILE A 148 -3.34 12.01 22.96
N ARG A 149 -4.11 11.03 22.46
CA ARG A 149 -4.21 10.77 21.01
C ARG A 149 -4.78 11.95 20.26
N LEU A 150 -5.83 12.55 20.82
CA LEU A 150 -6.68 13.51 20.15
C LEU A 150 -6.15 14.93 20.35
N SER A 151 -5.65 15.25 21.55
CA SER A 151 -5.12 16.55 21.91
C SER A 151 -4.02 16.43 22.97
N PRO A 152 -2.75 16.22 22.59
CA PRO A 152 -1.63 16.13 23.54
C PRO A 152 -1.40 17.45 24.32
N GLU A 153 -1.83 18.59 23.78
CA GLU A 153 -1.76 19.91 24.44
C GLU A 153 -2.78 20.09 25.57
N SER A 154 -3.66 19.12 25.81
CA SER A 154 -4.72 19.22 26.83
C SER A 154 -4.23 19.17 28.28
N LEU A 155 -2.99 18.73 28.51
CA LEU A 155 -2.41 18.55 29.85
C LEU A 155 -1.36 19.63 30.11
N THR A 156 -1.36 20.19 31.33
CA THR A 156 -0.32 21.13 31.75
C THR A 156 1.01 20.42 32.02
N GLU A 157 2.11 21.16 32.08
CA GLU A 157 3.42 20.60 32.40
C GLU A 157 3.44 19.97 33.81
N GLU A 158 2.80 20.59 34.79
CA GLU A 158 2.68 20.07 36.16
C GLU A 158 1.94 18.73 36.19
N GLN A 159 0.81 18.65 35.49
CA GLN A 159 0.02 17.42 35.35
C GLN A 159 0.83 16.31 34.67
N THR A 160 1.56 16.67 33.62
CA THR A 160 2.44 15.77 32.89
C THR A 160 3.57 15.23 33.78
N ASN A 161 4.19 16.08 34.59
CA ASN A 161 5.24 15.69 35.52
C ASN A 161 4.71 14.77 36.63
N LEU A 162 3.54 15.09 37.19
CA LEU A 162 2.89 14.28 38.20
C LEU A 162 2.53 12.88 37.67
N LEU A 163 1.92 12.82 36.49
CA LEU A 163 1.54 11.56 35.86
C LEU A 163 2.77 10.75 35.42
N SER A 164 3.84 11.41 34.95
CA SER A 164 5.10 10.72 34.64
C SER A 164 5.70 10.05 35.89
N LYS A 165 5.62 10.71 37.05
CA LYS A 165 6.01 10.12 38.33
C LYS A 165 5.16 8.89 38.67
N LYS A 166 3.82 8.98 38.55
CA LYS A 166 2.91 7.86 38.81
C LYS A 166 3.13 6.68 37.87
N LEU A 167 3.32 6.94 36.58
CA LEU A 167 3.64 5.91 35.59
C LEU A 167 4.94 5.19 35.95
N ALA A 168 5.99 5.93 36.34
CA ALA A 168 7.26 5.33 36.77
C ALA A 168 7.06 4.43 38.02
N ASP A 169 6.26 4.89 38.97
CA ASP A 169 5.97 4.14 40.18
C ASP A 169 5.14 2.87 39.88
N TRP A 170 4.11 2.96 39.02
CA TRP A 170 3.30 1.80 38.61
C TRP A 170 4.11 0.76 37.83
N LEU A 171 5.04 1.18 36.97
CA LEU A 171 5.92 0.27 36.24
C LEU A 171 6.87 -0.49 37.17
N ARG A 172 7.35 0.15 38.25
CA ARG A 172 8.42 -0.40 39.10
C ARG A 172 7.93 -1.12 40.36
N TYR A 173 6.85 -0.66 41.00
CA TYR A 173 6.49 -1.08 42.36
C TYR A 173 5.16 -1.82 42.45
N ALA A 174 4.67 -2.39 41.35
CA ALA A 174 3.51 -3.27 41.39
C ALA A 174 3.82 -4.57 42.16
N SER A 175 2.81 -5.08 42.85
CA SER A 175 2.84 -6.26 43.70
C SER A 175 3.24 -7.52 42.92
N VAL A 176 4.03 -8.37 43.55
CA VAL A 176 4.42 -9.70 43.05
C VAL A 176 3.55 -10.82 43.67
N GLN A 177 2.57 -10.45 44.50
CA GLN A 177 1.58 -11.38 45.05
C GLN A 177 0.28 -11.31 44.25
N GLN A 178 -0.39 -12.44 44.10
CA GLN A 178 -1.69 -12.50 43.42
C GLN A 178 -2.77 -11.76 44.24
N GLY A 179 -3.83 -11.36 43.56
CA GLY A 179 -5.04 -10.87 44.21
C GLY A 179 -5.79 -11.98 44.95
N VAL A 180 -6.62 -11.59 45.91
CA VAL A 180 -7.53 -12.52 46.57
C VAL A 180 -8.68 -12.86 45.60
N PRO A 181 -9.05 -14.14 45.43
CA PRO A 181 -10.22 -14.51 44.64
C PRO A 181 -11.47 -13.80 45.18
N GLN A 182 -12.26 -13.19 44.28
CA GLN A 182 -13.58 -12.71 44.68
C GLN A 182 -14.42 -13.90 45.16
N PRO A 183 -15.12 -13.79 46.31
CA PRO A 183 -15.91 -14.90 46.83
C PRO A 183 -16.97 -15.29 45.80
N SER A 184 -16.93 -16.53 45.36
CA SER A 184 -17.99 -17.11 44.54
C SER A 184 -19.28 -17.08 45.34
N ARG A 185 -20.37 -16.61 44.71
CA ARG A 185 -21.74 -16.56 45.28
C ARG A 185 -22.36 -17.97 45.42
N GLY A 186 -21.58 -18.96 45.85
CA GLY A 186 -22.01 -20.33 46.10
C GLY A 186 -22.37 -20.52 47.57
N PHE A 187 -23.61 -20.92 47.86
CA PHE A 187 -24.18 -21.03 49.21
C PHE A 187 -23.56 -22.11 50.13
N PHE A 188 -22.59 -22.91 49.67
CA PHE A 188 -22.00 -24.00 50.46
C PHE A 188 -20.49 -24.17 50.22
N SER A 189 -19.67 -23.30 50.80
CA SER A 189 -18.27 -23.61 51.16
C SER A 189 -17.67 -22.46 51.97
N SER A 190 -17.36 -22.71 53.25
CA SER A 190 -16.48 -21.83 54.03
C SER A 190 -15.10 -21.77 53.35
N PRO A 191 -14.65 -20.62 52.82
CA PRO A 191 -13.35 -20.57 52.17
C PRO A 191 -12.27 -20.57 53.25
N ARG A 192 -11.45 -21.64 53.32
CA ARG A 192 -10.13 -21.50 53.94
C ARG A 192 -9.36 -20.50 53.06
N THR A 193 -9.23 -19.26 53.50
CA THR A 193 -8.45 -18.21 52.86
C THR A 193 -6.98 -18.62 52.84
N ARG A 194 -6.61 -19.42 51.84
CA ARG A 194 -5.21 -19.66 51.50
C ARG A 194 -4.62 -18.29 51.14
N PRO A 195 -3.48 -17.87 51.74
CA PRO A 195 -2.88 -16.60 51.38
C PRO A 195 -2.63 -16.56 49.87
N PRO A 196 -2.85 -15.42 49.21
CA PRO A 196 -2.63 -15.31 47.78
C PRO A 196 -1.20 -15.74 47.44
N GLY A 197 -1.08 -16.66 46.48
CA GLY A 197 0.21 -17.16 46.02
C GLY A 197 1.02 -16.06 45.31
N PRO A 198 2.32 -16.25 45.10
CA PRO A 198 3.09 -15.35 44.26
C PRO A 198 2.63 -15.42 42.80
N VAL A 199 2.84 -14.36 42.03
CA VAL A 199 2.73 -14.42 40.57
C VAL A 199 3.87 -15.26 40.00
N THR A 200 3.63 -15.88 38.85
CA THR A 200 4.63 -16.70 38.15
C THR A 200 5.12 -16.00 36.89
N GLU A 201 6.24 -16.45 36.36
CA GLU A 201 6.72 -16.15 35.02
C GLU A 201 5.92 -16.97 33.99
N VAL A 202 6.12 -16.69 32.70
CA VAL A 202 5.46 -17.39 31.59
C VAL A 202 5.75 -18.90 31.51
N ASP A 203 6.84 -19.36 32.12
CA ASP A 203 7.25 -20.77 32.23
C ASP A 203 6.72 -21.44 33.50
N GLY A 204 5.99 -20.72 34.35
CA GLY A 204 5.46 -21.19 35.62
C GLY A 204 6.42 -21.08 36.81
N ALA A 205 7.65 -20.60 36.62
CA ALA A 205 8.56 -20.31 37.74
C ALA A 205 8.02 -19.15 38.58
N ILE A 206 8.35 -19.09 39.87
CA ILE A 206 7.96 -17.96 40.72
C ILE A 206 8.67 -16.69 40.22
N ALA A 207 7.94 -15.59 40.07
CA ALA A 207 8.54 -14.31 39.71
C ALA A 207 9.42 -13.79 40.85
N THR A 208 10.70 -13.54 40.56
CA THR A 208 11.71 -13.16 41.57
C THR A 208 12.03 -11.67 41.57
N ASP A 209 11.62 -10.94 40.53
CA ASP A 209 11.87 -9.50 40.36
C ASP A 209 10.54 -8.73 40.40
N PHE A 210 10.52 -7.47 39.98
CA PHE A 210 9.30 -6.68 39.89
C PHE A 210 8.30 -7.20 38.85
N PHE A 211 7.02 -6.91 39.09
CA PHE A 211 5.90 -7.32 38.24
C PHE A 211 5.95 -6.67 36.85
N THR A 212 5.67 -7.46 35.81
CA THR A 212 5.50 -6.97 34.43
C THR A 212 4.23 -7.53 33.79
N VAL A 213 3.91 -7.07 32.57
CA VAL A 213 2.80 -7.61 31.76
C VAL A 213 2.98 -9.10 31.40
N LEU A 214 4.19 -9.65 31.54
CA LEU A 214 4.48 -11.08 31.36
C LEU A 214 4.46 -11.88 32.66
N SER A 215 4.11 -11.24 33.78
CA SER A 215 3.85 -11.92 35.05
C SER A 215 2.43 -12.52 35.06
N MET A 216 2.36 -13.83 35.26
CA MET A 216 1.15 -14.62 35.21
C MET A 216 0.52 -14.76 36.60
N GLY A 217 -0.79 -14.50 36.69
CA GLY A 217 -1.58 -14.67 37.91
C GLY A 217 -3.01 -15.06 37.59
N GLN A 218 -3.70 -15.71 38.52
CA GLN A 218 -5.13 -16.03 38.36
C GLN A 218 -6.02 -14.81 38.64
N TYR A 219 -5.59 -13.98 39.58
CA TYR A 219 -6.26 -12.74 39.98
C TYR A 219 -5.22 -11.64 40.08
N TYR A 220 -5.51 -10.51 39.44
CA TYR A 220 -4.62 -9.34 39.44
C TYR A 220 -5.09 -8.27 40.42
N THR A 221 -4.18 -7.73 41.21
CA THR A 221 -4.43 -6.60 42.12
C THR A 221 -4.61 -5.28 41.35
N PRO A 222 -5.23 -4.24 41.94
CA PRO A 222 -5.43 -2.97 41.25
C PRO A 222 -4.15 -2.33 40.71
N ASP A 223 -3.05 -2.41 41.45
CA ASP A 223 -1.73 -1.91 41.04
C ASP A 223 -1.10 -2.72 39.90
N GLN A 224 -1.33 -4.04 39.83
CA GLN A 224 -0.93 -4.87 38.68
C GLN A 224 -1.69 -4.47 37.41
N TRP A 225 -2.99 -4.15 37.50
CA TRP A 225 -3.75 -3.59 36.37
C TRP A 225 -3.18 -2.25 35.91
N LEU A 226 -2.82 -1.37 36.85
CA LEU A 226 -2.21 -0.08 36.52
C LEU A 226 -0.84 -0.24 35.86
N ASN A 227 -0.04 -1.23 36.27
CA ASN A 227 1.23 -1.57 35.61
C ASN A 227 1.03 -1.96 34.14
N MET A 228 0.10 -2.90 33.86
CA MET A 228 -0.19 -3.34 32.49
C MET A 228 -0.69 -2.20 31.61
N GLN A 229 -1.57 -1.36 32.15
CA GLN A 229 -2.11 -0.21 31.42
C GLN A 229 -1.06 0.89 31.21
N ALA A 230 -0.22 1.14 32.21
CA ALA A 230 0.90 2.08 32.11
C ALA A 230 1.83 1.66 30.96
N PHE A 231 2.22 0.38 30.89
CA PHE A 231 3.02 -0.15 29.78
C PHE A 231 2.30 0.00 28.43
N SER A 232 1.01 -0.35 28.36
CA SER A 232 0.22 -0.27 27.13
C SER A 232 0.11 1.15 26.55
N MET A 233 0.18 2.20 27.37
CA MET A 233 0.17 3.60 26.90
C MET A 233 1.56 4.26 26.87
N LEU A 234 2.60 3.59 27.38
CA LEU A 234 3.91 4.16 27.65
C LEU A 234 4.57 4.76 26.41
N ARG A 235 4.57 4.02 25.30
CA ARG A 235 5.12 4.48 24.02
C ARG A 235 4.53 5.81 23.59
N LYS A 236 3.21 5.92 23.66
CA LYS A 236 2.49 7.14 23.28
C LYS A 236 2.78 8.29 24.23
N TRP A 237 2.81 8.01 25.53
CA TRP A 237 3.19 9.01 26.54
C TRP A 237 4.59 9.56 26.29
N LEU A 238 5.56 8.70 26.02
CA LEU A 238 6.93 9.09 25.72
C LEU A 238 7.01 9.92 24.43
N LEU A 239 6.28 9.55 23.37
CA LEU A 239 6.24 10.33 22.12
C LEU A 239 5.69 11.75 22.33
N CYS A 240 4.65 11.90 23.15
CA CYS A 240 4.01 13.20 23.39
C CYS A 240 4.77 14.07 24.41
N TYR A 241 5.36 13.47 25.45
CA TYR A 241 5.83 14.21 26.63
C TYR A 241 7.26 13.87 27.09
N GLY A 242 7.94 12.92 26.42
CA GLY A 242 9.28 12.46 26.83
C GLY A 242 10.43 13.35 26.37
N GLY A 243 10.21 14.26 25.40
CA GLY A 243 11.20 15.22 24.94
C GLY A 243 11.46 16.35 25.94
N LYS A 244 12.65 16.96 25.86
CA LYS A 244 12.92 18.27 26.51
C LYS A 244 12.00 19.29 25.84
N GLY A 245 11.21 20.02 26.64
CA GLY A 245 10.23 20.98 26.11
C GLY A 245 10.86 21.93 25.09
N SER A 246 10.31 21.94 23.89
CA SER A 246 10.56 22.99 22.90
C SER A 246 9.32 23.12 22.02
N THR A 247 8.62 24.24 22.19
CA THR A 247 8.05 25.06 21.11
C THR A 247 7.32 26.27 21.71
N THR A 248 8.09 27.30 22.07
CA THR A 248 7.67 28.70 21.83
C THR A 248 8.91 29.58 21.63
N SER A 249 8.92 30.22 20.46
CA SER A 249 9.71 31.39 20.01
C SER A 249 11.24 31.33 20.00
N ASN A 250 11.77 31.56 18.79
CA ASN A 250 13.10 32.09 18.49
C ASN A 250 13.58 33.13 19.52
N SER A 251 14.76 32.89 20.07
CA SER A 251 15.73 33.96 20.31
C SER A 251 17.12 33.35 20.37
N ASP A 252 18.01 33.90 19.56
CA ASP A 252 19.43 33.58 19.50
C ASP A 252 20.16 33.72 20.85
N ASP A 253 21.24 32.95 20.89
CA ASP A 253 22.54 33.25 21.49
C ASP A 253 22.81 33.02 22.99
N LYS A 254 23.85 32.21 23.16
CA LYS A 254 24.88 32.18 24.22
C LYS A 254 24.62 31.41 25.53
N SER A 255 25.46 30.37 25.62
CA SER A 255 26.20 29.82 26.76
C SER A 255 25.79 28.37 27.07
N GLY A 256 26.68 27.37 27.03
CA GLY A 256 28.12 27.39 27.18
C GLY A 256 28.47 26.77 28.53
N MET A 257 28.72 25.46 28.50
CA MET A 257 29.36 24.66 29.55
C MET A 257 28.46 24.16 30.71
N GLU A 258 28.76 22.92 31.12
CA GLU A 258 28.30 22.21 32.32
C GLU A 258 26.91 21.56 32.32
N ARG A 259 26.81 20.36 31.71
CA ARG A 259 25.98 19.28 32.29
C ARG A 259 26.45 17.85 31.99
N SER A 260 27.68 17.69 31.54
CA SER A 260 28.25 16.39 31.18
C SER A 260 29.32 15.92 32.16
N VAL A 261 28.92 15.67 33.43
CA VAL A 261 29.65 14.75 34.32
C VAL A 261 28.64 14.12 35.29
N MET A 262 27.99 13.03 34.90
CA MET A 262 27.48 11.99 35.80
C MET A 262 27.02 10.79 34.97
N SER A 263 28.00 10.08 34.43
CA SER A 263 27.87 8.67 34.08
C SER A 263 28.94 7.95 34.87
N MET A 264 28.54 7.28 35.95
CA MET A 264 29.06 6.00 36.44
C MET A 264 28.40 5.71 37.80
N VAL A 265 27.73 4.56 37.87
CA VAL A 265 27.19 3.89 39.07
C VAL A 265 25.91 4.47 39.68
N SER A 266 24.81 3.73 39.53
CA SER A 266 23.67 3.72 40.46
C SER A 266 22.99 2.36 40.41
N THR A 267 23.64 1.36 41.00
CA THR A 267 22.98 0.12 41.47
C THR A 267 22.40 0.29 42.88
N THR A 268 22.26 1.53 43.36
CA THR A 268 21.60 1.88 44.63
C THR A 268 20.23 2.51 44.37
N PRO A 269 19.13 2.03 44.98
CA PRO A 269 17.77 2.51 44.72
C PRO A 269 17.53 3.98 45.13
N THR A 270 18.43 4.59 45.89
CA THR A 270 18.28 5.93 46.49
C THR A 270 18.60 7.11 45.57
N SER A 271 19.34 6.94 44.46
CA SER A 271 19.66 8.06 43.55
C SER A 271 18.55 8.38 42.54
N SER A 272 17.74 7.38 42.17
CA SER A 272 16.65 7.53 41.18
C SER A 272 15.53 8.50 41.59
N HIS A 273 15.37 8.75 42.88
CA HIS A 273 14.37 9.71 43.41
C HIS A 273 14.75 11.18 43.17
N LEU A 274 16.01 11.46 42.82
CA LEU A 274 16.52 12.81 42.56
C LEU A 274 16.35 13.25 41.10
N LEU A 275 16.00 12.32 40.21
CA LEU A 275 15.77 12.63 38.80
C LEU A 275 14.44 13.39 38.60
N PRO A 276 14.39 14.35 37.66
CA PRO A 276 13.14 14.92 37.17
C PRO A 276 12.13 13.82 36.79
N PRO A 277 10.82 14.01 37.01
CA PRO A 277 9.82 12.96 36.78
C PRO A 277 9.84 12.31 35.40
N LYS A 278 10.11 13.09 34.34
CA LYS A 278 10.25 12.59 32.96
C LYS A 278 11.52 11.76 32.76
N GLU A 279 12.62 12.15 33.38
CA GLU A 279 13.90 11.39 33.37
C GLU A 279 13.77 10.08 34.14
N ARG A 280 13.16 10.12 35.32
CA ARG A 280 12.85 8.94 36.12
C ARG A 280 11.94 7.96 35.37
N LEU A 281 10.93 8.47 34.66
CA LEU A 281 10.08 7.62 33.81
C LEU A 281 10.88 6.96 32.69
N ARG A 282 11.79 7.67 32.02
CA ARG A 282 12.66 7.09 30.98
C ARG A 282 13.54 5.97 31.55
N GLU A 283 14.17 6.19 32.70
CA GLU A 283 14.99 5.17 33.38
C GLU A 283 14.16 3.91 33.70
N LYS A 284 12.99 4.08 34.34
CA LYS A 284 12.13 2.94 34.72
C LYS A 284 11.46 2.26 33.53
N ALA A 285 11.11 3.01 32.49
CA ALA A 285 10.65 2.45 31.22
C ALA A 285 11.73 1.59 30.56
N PHE A 286 12.99 2.05 30.58
CA PHE A 286 14.13 1.31 30.03
C PHE A 286 14.37 0.00 30.81
N GLU A 287 14.40 0.06 32.15
CA GLU A 287 14.52 -1.12 33.02
C GLU A 287 13.38 -2.12 32.79
N TYR A 288 12.14 -1.62 32.66
CA TYR A 288 10.97 -2.45 32.37
C TYR A 288 11.11 -3.17 31.03
N CYS A 289 11.50 -2.46 29.98
CA CYS A 289 11.72 -3.05 28.65
C CYS A 289 12.86 -4.08 28.68
N GLN A 290 13.93 -3.82 29.43
CA GLN A 290 15.02 -4.79 29.59
C GLN A 290 14.51 -6.07 30.27
N ARG A 291 13.69 -5.93 31.32
CA ARG A 291 13.09 -7.08 32.01
C ARG A 291 12.19 -7.90 31.08
N LEU A 292 11.39 -7.27 30.22
CA LEU A 292 10.58 -7.98 29.23
C LEU A 292 11.44 -8.77 28.23
N ILE A 293 12.55 -8.20 27.77
CA ILE A 293 13.50 -8.89 26.89
C ILE A 293 14.13 -10.09 27.63
N GLU A 294 14.45 -9.97 28.91
CA GLU A 294 14.95 -11.09 29.70
C GLU A 294 13.90 -12.18 29.90
N GLN A 295 12.66 -11.83 30.21
CA GLN A 295 11.54 -12.76 30.33
C GLN A 295 11.26 -13.49 29.01
N SER A 296 11.57 -12.87 27.87
CA SER A 296 11.46 -13.52 26.56
C SER A 296 12.45 -14.68 26.34
N ASN A 297 13.42 -14.90 27.23
CA ASN A 297 14.25 -16.11 27.21
C ASN A 297 13.49 -17.35 27.71
N ARG A 298 12.38 -17.16 28.42
CA ARG A 298 11.62 -18.26 29.02
C ARG A 298 10.62 -18.81 28.03
N ARG A 299 10.50 -20.14 27.97
CA ARG A 299 9.53 -20.82 27.11
C ARG A 299 8.14 -20.74 27.73
N PRO A 300 7.15 -20.11 27.07
CA PRO A 300 5.79 -20.01 27.58
C PRO A 300 5.09 -21.38 27.68
N LEU A 301 4.29 -21.58 28.73
CA LEU A 301 3.48 -22.80 28.90
C LEU A 301 2.26 -22.84 27.98
N LYS A 302 1.65 -21.69 27.71
CA LYS A 302 0.48 -21.55 26.82
C LYS A 302 0.88 -20.82 25.54
N LYS A 303 0.18 -21.14 24.44
CA LYS A 303 0.37 -20.48 23.15
C LYS A 303 0.07 -18.97 23.25
N ASP A 304 -1.06 -18.61 23.85
CA ASP A 304 -1.49 -17.21 23.98
C ASP A 304 -0.45 -16.36 24.76
N ASP A 305 0.16 -16.94 25.79
CA ASP A 305 1.23 -16.29 26.56
C ASP A 305 2.49 -16.06 25.70
N GLY A 306 2.78 -16.96 24.76
CA GLY A 306 3.86 -16.79 23.79
C GLY A 306 3.57 -15.75 22.71
N ASP A 307 2.33 -15.64 22.25
CA ASP A 307 1.92 -14.58 21.33
C ASP A 307 1.99 -13.21 22.03
N LEU A 308 1.56 -13.13 23.30
CA LEU A 308 1.72 -11.94 24.14
C LEU A 308 3.19 -11.58 24.36
N GLN A 309 4.05 -12.55 24.65
CA GLN A 309 5.50 -12.35 24.83
C GLN A 309 6.13 -11.69 23.58
N LYS A 310 5.78 -12.15 22.37
CA LYS A 310 6.25 -11.57 21.10
C LYS A 310 5.74 -10.15 20.86
N ALA A 311 4.48 -9.88 21.21
CA ALA A 311 3.92 -8.54 21.13
C ALA A 311 4.62 -7.57 22.10
N CYS A 312 4.85 -8.00 23.34
CA CYS A 312 5.58 -7.22 24.35
C CYS A 312 7.02 -6.96 23.91
N LEU A 313 7.68 -7.92 23.28
CA LEU A 313 9.03 -7.75 22.74
C LEU A 313 9.07 -6.65 21.68
N THR A 314 8.14 -6.69 20.72
CA THR A 314 8.02 -5.69 19.65
C THR A 314 7.83 -4.28 20.25
N GLU A 315 6.95 -4.14 21.24
CA GLU A 315 6.69 -2.86 21.90
C GLU A 315 7.86 -2.38 22.76
N ALA A 316 8.52 -3.27 23.50
CA ALA A 316 9.68 -2.96 24.32
C ALA A 316 10.83 -2.38 23.48
N VAL A 317 11.12 -2.96 22.31
CA VAL A 317 12.17 -2.46 21.41
C VAL A 317 11.80 -1.07 20.86
N ARG A 318 10.53 -0.84 20.51
CA ARG A 318 10.05 0.49 20.05
C ARG A 318 10.18 1.54 21.15
N ILE A 319 9.87 1.19 22.40
CA ILE A 319 10.04 2.09 23.55
C ILE A 319 11.52 2.39 23.78
N MET A 320 12.39 1.40 23.71
CA MET A 320 13.84 1.61 23.83
C MET A 320 14.38 2.56 22.75
N ASP A 321 13.94 2.42 21.50
CA ASP A 321 14.28 3.33 20.40
C ASP A 321 13.87 4.78 20.71
N ILE A 322 12.64 4.99 21.20
CA ILE A 322 12.16 6.33 21.58
C ILE A 322 12.99 6.91 22.72
N ILE A 323 13.30 6.11 23.75
CA ILE A 323 14.14 6.57 24.87
C ILE A 323 15.53 6.96 24.36
N CYS A 324 16.12 6.18 23.47
CA CYS A 324 17.45 6.45 22.89
C CYS A 324 17.46 7.69 21.98
N LYS A 325 16.36 7.98 21.29
CA LYS A 325 16.17 9.24 20.54
C LYS A 325 16.06 10.46 21.46
N GLN A 326 15.44 10.30 22.63
CA GLN A 326 15.28 11.37 23.62
C GLN A 326 16.54 11.61 24.44
N ASP A 327 17.32 10.55 24.69
CA ASP A 327 18.53 10.56 25.49
C ASP A 327 19.55 9.55 24.96
N SER A 328 20.57 10.06 24.29
CA SER A 328 21.59 9.24 23.61
C SER A 328 22.46 8.43 24.58
N SER A 329 22.46 8.74 25.88
CA SER A 329 23.23 7.98 26.89
C SER A 329 22.80 6.51 26.99
N TYR A 330 21.55 6.19 26.60
CA TYR A 330 21.01 4.84 26.62
C TYR A 330 21.42 3.99 25.40
N VAL A 331 21.94 4.59 24.33
CA VAL A 331 22.17 3.92 23.03
C VAL A 331 23.11 2.73 23.16
N TYR A 332 24.26 2.89 23.83
CA TYR A 332 25.24 1.80 23.97
C TYR A 332 24.68 0.62 24.76
N ARG A 333 23.92 0.90 25.82
CA ARG A 333 23.26 -0.12 26.64
C ARG A 333 22.16 -0.82 25.85
N ALA A 334 21.31 -0.09 25.14
CA ALA A 334 20.27 -0.66 24.29
C ALA A 334 20.85 -1.53 23.16
N ALA A 335 21.86 -1.01 22.45
CA ALA A 335 22.47 -1.70 21.32
C ALA A 335 23.08 -3.06 21.72
N SER A 336 23.72 -3.15 22.89
CA SER A 336 24.30 -4.42 23.36
C SER A 336 23.21 -5.47 23.64
N PHE A 337 22.12 -5.09 24.31
CA PHE A 337 20.98 -5.99 24.56
C PHE A 337 20.27 -6.39 23.27
N LEU A 338 20.03 -5.44 22.37
CA LEU A 338 19.33 -5.70 21.10
C LEU A 338 20.15 -6.57 20.15
N LYS A 339 21.48 -6.49 20.20
CA LYS A 339 22.37 -7.40 19.45
C LYS A 339 22.22 -8.84 19.94
N ILE A 340 22.25 -9.05 21.26
CA ILE A 340 22.05 -10.38 21.86
C ILE A 340 20.66 -10.90 21.48
N LEU A 341 19.64 -10.07 21.63
CA LEU A 341 18.27 -10.39 21.25
C LEU A 341 18.16 -10.80 19.78
N HIS A 342 18.72 -10.00 18.86
CA HIS A 342 18.71 -10.29 17.43
C HIS A 342 19.34 -11.65 17.14
N SER A 343 20.53 -11.92 17.67
CA SER A 343 21.23 -13.20 17.46
C SER A 343 20.45 -14.43 17.94
N ARG A 344 19.61 -14.24 18.97
CA ARG A 344 18.75 -15.29 19.52
C ARG A 344 17.51 -15.55 18.66
N ILE A 345 16.90 -14.50 18.09
CA ILE A 345 15.58 -14.60 17.45
C ILE A 345 15.63 -14.59 15.91
N CYS A 346 16.74 -14.20 15.27
CA CYS A 346 16.82 -14.08 13.81
C CYS A 346 16.60 -15.42 13.08
N GLY A 347 16.95 -16.55 13.69
CA GLY A 347 16.70 -17.88 13.09
C GLY A 347 15.25 -18.35 13.14
N ASP A 348 14.39 -17.72 13.93
CA ASP A 348 13.00 -18.13 14.14
C ASP A 348 12.03 -17.14 13.48
N VAL A 349 11.45 -17.58 12.36
CA VAL A 349 10.48 -16.82 11.57
C VAL A 349 9.28 -16.33 12.38
N THR A 350 8.95 -16.98 13.50
CA THR A 350 7.83 -16.57 14.34
C THR A 350 8.09 -15.26 15.09
N TYR A 351 9.33 -14.77 15.10
CA TYR A 351 9.73 -13.46 15.63
C TYR A 351 9.91 -12.38 14.56
N ALA A 352 9.53 -12.63 13.30
CA ALA A 352 9.74 -11.68 12.20
C ALA A 352 9.24 -10.24 12.49
N ARG A 353 8.09 -10.09 13.16
CA ARG A 353 7.57 -8.76 13.54
C ARG A 353 8.43 -8.03 14.57
N ALA A 354 9.14 -8.76 15.43
CA ALA A 354 10.08 -8.18 16.40
C ALA A 354 11.43 -7.80 15.75
N LEU A 355 11.78 -8.39 14.60
CA LEU A 355 12.98 -8.00 13.85
C LEU A 355 12.85 -6.60 13.23
N LEU A 356 11.65 -6.19 12.82
CA LEU A 356 11.39 -4.85 12.25
C LEU A 356 11.79 -3.70 13.19
N PRO A 357 11.32 -3.61 14.46
CA PRO A 357 11.74 -2.54 15.36
C PRO A 357 13.22 -2.66 15.78
N ILE A 358 13.82 -3.86 15.76
CA ILE A 358 15.27 -4.01 15.97
C ILE A 358 16.03 -3.37 14.80
N ALA A 359 15.62 -3.66 13.56
CA ALA A 359 16.20 -3.05 12.37
C ALA A 359 16.01 -1.52 12.39
N GLN A 360 14.82 -1.04 12.78
CA GLN A 360 14.57 0.40 12.95
C GLN A 360 15.51 1.04 13.97
N PHE A 361 15.74 0.39 15.12
CA PHE A 361 16.66 0.88 16.15
C PHE A 361 18.07 1.05 15.57
N PHE A 362 18.58 0.04 14.88
CA PHE A 362 19.91 0.11 14.27
C PHE A 362 19.96 1.12 13.12
N LEU A 363 18.86 1.36 12.40
CA LEU A 363 18.79 2.41 11.39
C LEU A 363 18.96 3.80 12.02
N ASN A 364 18.27 4.05 13.13
CA ASN A 364 18.29 5.34 13.81
C ASN A 364 19.62 5.61 14.52
N HIS A 365 20.30 4.55 15.00
CA HIS A 365 21.42 4.67 15.93
C HIS A 365 22.75 4.06 15.43
N SER A 366 22.83 3.53 14.21
CA SER A 366 24.01 2.85 13.63
C SER A 366 25.33 3.58 13.87
N LYS A 367 25.38 4.89 13.61
CA LYS A 367 26.58 5.73 13.80
C LYS A 367 27.10 5.73 15.23
N MET A 368 26.21 5.75 16.21
CA MET A 368 26.57 5.74 17.64
C MET A 368 26.79 4.33 18.17
N ALA A 369 26.06 3.35 17.65
CA ALA A 369 26.12 1.96 18.08
C ALA A 369 27.39 1.22 17.59
N ALA A 370 28.17 1.79 16.66
CA ALA A 370 29.39 1.19 16.09
C ALA A 370 29.18 -0.25 15.58
N MET A 371 28.00 -0.52 15.01
CA MET A 371 27.58 -1.84 14.55
C MET A 371 27.35 -1.83 13.05
N ASP A 372 27.81 -2.88 12.38
CA ASP A 372 27.48 -3.15 10.98
C ASP A 372 26.02 -3.64 10.89
N ALA A 373 25.12 -2.73 10.52
CA ALA A 373 23.70 -3.01 10.39
C ALA A 373 23.36 -3.80 9.11
N ASP A 374 24.29 -3.93 8.16
CA ASP A 374 24.04 -4.57 6.87
C ASP A 374 23.71 -6.05 7.01
N VAL A 375 24.28 -6.75 8.00
CA VAL A 375 23.95 -8.15 8.29
C VAL A 375 22.48 -8.30 8.70
N ILE A 376 21.98 -7.35 9.50
CA ILE A 376 20.57 -7.34 9.97
C ILE A 376 19.66 -7.06 8.79
N TYR A 377 19.97 -6.05 7.96
CA TYR A 377 19.17 -5.73 6.78
C TYR A 377 19.19 -6.85 5.75
N LYS A 378 20.34 -7.48 5.50
CA LYS A 378 20.44 -8.61 4.57
C LYS A 378 19.51 -9.74 5.01
N HIS A 379 19.57 -10.14 6.27
CA HIS A 379 18.66 -11.16 6.79
C HIS A 379 17.19 -10.73 6.66
N LEU A 380 16.88 -9.50 7.09
CA LEU A 380 15.52 -8.96 7.06
C LEU A 380 14.94 -8.92 5.64
N PHE A 381 15.68 -8.40 4.66
CA PHE A 381 15.19 -8.21 3.29
C PHE A 381 15.27 -9.47 2.43
N MET A 382 16.19 -10.41 2.72
CA MET A 382 16.37 -11.61 1.90
C MET A 382 15.57 -12.82 2.41
N ASP A 383 15.53 -13.03 3.73
CA ASP A 383 14.98 -14.28 4.28
C ASP A 383 13.50 -14.14 4.65
N ILE A 384 13.11 -13.00 5.27
CA ILE A 384 11.76 -12.83 5.81
C ILE A 384 10.68 -12.78 4.71
N PRO A 385 10.78 -11.94 3.66
CA PRO A 385 9.76 -11.94 2.60
C PRO A 385 9.73 -13.26 1.83
N ALA A 386 10.87 -13.94 1.67
CA ALA A 386 10.95 -15.20 0.96
C ALA A 386 10.15 -16.33 1.63
N GLN A 387 10.04 -16.29 2.97
CA GLN A 387 9.39 -17.33 3.77
C GLN A 387 7.98 -16.92 4.21
N LEU A 388 7.76 -15.64 4.50
CA LEU A 388 6.53 -15.14 5.14
C LEU A 388 5.71 -14.18 4.26
N PHE A 389 5.90 -14.18 2.93
CA PHE A 389 5.09 -13.40 2.01
C PHE A 389 3.58 -13.61 2.18
N HIS A 390 3.18 -14.79 2.67
CA HIS A 390 1.78 -15.18 2.83
C HIS A 390 1.11 -14.62 4.10
N ASN A 391 1.85 -13.94 4.98
CA ASN A 391 1.31 -13.33 6.19
C ASN A 391 0.91 -11.86 5.91
N PRO A 392 -0.40 -11.53 5.85
CA PRO A 392 -0.85 -10.21 5.42
C PRO A 392 -0.49 -9.10 6.41
N SER A 393 -0.55 -9.37 7.73
CA SER A 393 -0.20 -8.37 8.75
C SER A 393 1.29 -8.02 8.70
N LEU A 394 2.15 -9.03 8.53
CA LEU A 394 3.59 -8.80 8.39
C LEU A 394 3.90 -8.08 7.08
N ALA A 395 3.28 -8.48 5.96
CA ALA A 395 3.47 -7.84 4.67
C ALA A 395 3.20 -6.34 4.73
N PHE A 396 2.07 -5.95 5.33
CA PHE A 396 1.72 -4.55 5.54
C PHE A 396 2.74 -3.81 6.41
N GLU A 397 3.09 -4.37 7.58
CA GLU A 397 4.08 -3.73 8.47
C GLU A 397 5.47 -3.61 7.84
N PHE A 398 5.88 -4.58 7.04
CA PHE A 398 7.17 -4.60 6.37
C PHE A 398 7.22 -3.55 5.27
N VAL A 399 6.19 -3.47 4.43
CA VAL A 399 6.10 -2.46 3.36
C VAL A 399 6.03 -1.06 3.97
N GLN A 400 5.24 -0.87 5.04
CA GLN A 400 5.21 0.38 5.79
C GLN A 400 6.59 0.75 6.34
N PHE A 401 7.32 -0.20 6.93
CA PHE A 401 8.70 0.02 7.38
C PHE A 401 9.62 0.46 6.23
N CYS A 402 9.48 -0.13 5.04
CA CYS A 402 10.24 0.28 3.86
C CYS A 402 9.88 1.69 3.43
N LYS A 403 8.58 2.02 3.40
CA LYS A 403 8.08 3.34 3.01
C LYS A 403 8.54 4.44 3.97
N ASP A 404 8.38 4.23 5.26
CA ASP A 404 8.73 5.21 6.30
C ASP A 404 10.24 5.54 6.31
N ASN A 405 11.07 4.65 5.78
CA ASN A 405 12.53 4.76 5.78
C ASN A 405 13.14 4.82 4.37
N SER A 406 12.33 4.99 3.33
CA SER A 406 12.76 4.86 1.93
C SER A 406 13.91 5.80 1.57
N GLN A 407 13.83 7.07 2.00
CA GLN A 407 14.87 8.09 1.80
C GLN A 407 16.21 7.70 2.41
N VAL A 408 16.19 7.10 3.61
CA VAL A 408 17.42 6.66 4.30
C VAL A 408 18.02 5.48 3.56
N PHE A 409 17.20 4.51 3.15
CA PHE A 409 17.66 3.33 2.44
C PHE A 409 18.24 3.67 1.06
N SER A 410 17.60 4.55 0.29
CA SER A 410 18.08 4.97 -1.03
C SER A 410 19.47 5.60 -0.97
N GLY A 411 19.83 6.28 0.13
CA GLY A 411 21.13 6.92 0.31
C GLY A 411 22.21 6.06 0.97
N THR A 412 21.85 4.96 1.65
CA THR A 412 22.79 4.23 2.52
C THR A 412 22.92 2.73 2.26
N SER A 413 21.94 2.08 1.61
CA SER A 413 21.94 0.62 1.50
C SER A 413 21.55 0.13 0.10
N SER A 414 22.53 -0.41 -0.63
CA SER A 414 22.29 -1.12 -1.90
C SER A 414 21.41 -2.35 -1.71
N ILE A 415 21.37 -2.92 -0.50
CA ILE A 415 20.55 -4.10 -0.15
C ILE A 415 19.07 -3.82 -0.38
N PHE A 416 18.60 -2.63 -0.01
CA PHE A 416 17.19 -2.27 -0.17
C PHE A 416 16.78 -2.30 -1.65
N LYS A 417 17.51 -1.59 -2.51
CA LYS A 417 17.26 -1.59 -3.96
C LYS A 417 17.37 -3.01 -4.53
N GLN A 418 18.43 -3.75 -4.19
CA GLN A 418 18.61 -5.12 -4.66
C GLN A 418 17.53 -6.08 -4.15
N SER A 419 16.78 -5.75 -3.10
CA SER A 419 15.76 -6.63 -2.51
C SER A 419 14.40 -6.57 -3.18
N PHE A 420 14.20 -5.71 -4.18
CA PHE A 420 12.90 -5.50 -4.79
C PHE A 420 12.20 -6.81 -5.23
N PRO A 421 12.87 -7.83 -5.83
CA PRO A 421 12.16 -9.05 -6.23
C PRO A 421 11.48 -9.76 -5.05
N ASN A 422 12.07 -9.69 -3.86
CA ASN A 422 11.50 -10.25 -2.64
C ASN A 422 10.38 -9.38 -2.06
N LEU A 423 10.53 -8.05 -2.11
CA LEU A 423 9.48 -7.12 -1.68
C LEU A 423 8.21 -7.32 -2.50
N PHE A 424 8.34 -7.45 -3.82
CA PHE A 424 7.21 -7.69 -4.72
C PHE A 424 6.48 -9.03 -4.47
N LYS A 425 7.07 -9.99 -3.72
CA LYS A 425 6.33 -11.18 -3.27
C LYS A 425 5.20 -10.82 -2.30
N PHE A 426 5.39 -9.80 -1.46
CA PHE A 426 4.32 -9.30 -0.59
C PHE A 426 3.16 -8.76 -1.42
N LEU A 427 3.46 -7.95 -2.44
CA LEU A 427 2.45 -7.41 -3.34
C LEU A 427 1.78 -8.52 -4.14
N ALA A 428 2.55 -9.41 -4.77
CA ALA A 428 2.04 -10.53 -5.56
C ALA A 428 1.06 -11.39 -4.75
N TRP A 429 1.35 -11.63 -3.48
CA TRP A 429 0.47 -12.43 -2.63
C TRP A 429 -0.68 -11.65 -1.99
N ASN A 430 -0.50 -10.37 -1.63
CA ASN A 430 -1.45 -9.58 -0.84
C ASN A 430 -1.86 -8.28 -1.55
N SER A 431 -2.14 -8.33 -2.85
CA SER A 431 -2.20 -7.13 -3.72
C SER A 431 -3.26 -6.09 -3.36
N PRO A 432 -4.55 -6.44 -3.13
CA PRO A 432 -5.58 -5.42 -2.89
C PRO A 432 -5.28 -4.46 -1.72
N PRO A 433 -4.81 -4.90 -0.54
CA PRO A 433 -4.49 -4.00 0.56
C PRO A 433 -3.13 -3.29 0.45
N LEU A 434 -2.23 -3.70 -0.45
CA LEU A 434 -0.86 -3.18 -0.53
C LEU A 434 -0.61 -2.23 -1.70
N ILE A 435 -1.56 -2.08 -2.62
CA ILE A 435 -1.34 -1.27 -3.82
C ILE A 435 -1.01 0.20 -3.50
N SER A 436 -1.71 0.81 -2.53
CA SER A 436 -1.42 2.19 -2.11
C SER A 436 -0.01 2.34 -1.54
N GLU A 437 0.43 1.35 -0.76
CA GLU A 437 1.76 1.36 -0.18
C GLU A 437 2.86 1.16 -1.24
N PHE A 438 2.60 0.37 -2.27
CA PHE A 438 3.54 0.17 -3.39
C PHE A 438 3.59 1.34 -4.36
N VAL A 439 2.49 2.09 -4.52
CA VAL A 439 2.49 3.37 -5.26
C VAL A 439 3.47 4.36 -4.62
N ASP A 440 3.50 4.42 -3.29
CA ASP A 440 4.46 5.28 -2.58
C ASP A 440 5.90 4.71 -2.59
N LEU A 441 6.05 3.38 -2.59
CA LEU A 441 7.35 2.71 -2.46
C LEU A 441 8.11 2.56 -3.79
N LEU A 442 7.41 2.31 -4.89
CA LEU A 442 8.00 2.01 -6.21
C LEU A 442 9.03 3.05 -6.68
N PRO A 443 8.79 4.38 -6.55
CA PRO A 443 9.76 5.39 -6.98
C PRO A 443 11.14 5.24 -6.32
N PHE A 444 11.21 4.73 -5.09
CA PHE A 444 12.48 4.56 -4.36
C PHE A 444 13.28 3.33 -4.79
N LEU A 445 12.63 2.39 -5.48
CA LEU A 445 13.25 1.18 -6.02
C LEU A 445 13.74 1.40 -7.46
N LEU A 446 13.29 2.48 -8.12
CA LEU A 446 13.61 2.80 -9.51
C LEU A 446 14.86 3.67 -9.63
N ASP A 447 15.78 3.23 -10.47
CA ASP A 447 16.82 4.02 -11.08
C ASP A 447 17.22 3.39 -12.43
N ALA A 448 18.19 4.00 -13.13
CA ALA A 448 18.65 3.49 -14.42
C ALA A 448 19.19 2.06 -14.36
N SER A 449 19.66 1.58 -13.20
CA SER A 449 20.19 0.23 -13.03
C SER A 449 19.13 -0.82 -12.73
N THR A 450 17.96 -0.44 -12.19
CA THR A 450 16.88 -1.37 -11.83
C THR A 450 15.67 -1.30 -12.76
N ALA A 451 15.54 -0.26 -13.58
CA ALA A 451 14.35 0.00 -14.41
C ALA A 451 13.95 -1.19 -15.29
N ILE A 452 14.90 -1.82 -15.98
CA ILE A 452 14.62 -2.94 -16.90
C ILE A 452 14.12 -4.17 -16.14
N GLU A 453 14.82 -4.55 -15.08
CA GLU A 453 14.45 -5.73 -14.29
C GLU A 453 13.09 -5.53 -13.59
N LEU A 454 12.79 -4.30 -13.14
CA LEU A 454 11.49 -3.92 -12.59
C LEU A 454 10.38 -3.95 -13.64
N PHE A 455 10.64 -3.47 -14.86
CA PHE A 455 9.69 -3.57 -15.98
C PHE A 455 9.30 -5.03 -16.24
N HIS A 456 10.28 -5.94 -16.31
CA HIS A 456 10.02 -7.37 -16.45
C HIS A 456 9.22 -7.94 -15.28
N LEU A 457 9.60 -7.61 -14.04
CA LEU A 457 8.93 -8.09 -12.84
C LEU A 457 7.46 -7.64 -12.77
N LEU A 458 7.16 -6.38 -13.12
CA LEU A 458 5.79 -5.87 -13.15
C LEU A 458 4.92 -6.65 -14.14
N LEU A 459 5.45 -6.94 -15.33
CA LEU A 459 4.74 -7.73 -16.34
C LEU A 459 4.58 -9.21 -15.95
N ASP A 460 5.54 -9.77 -15.21
CA ASP A 460 5.51 -11.17 -14.74
C ASP A 460 4.86 -11.34 -13.36
N LEU A 461 4.31 -10.28 -12.74
CA LEU A 461 3.73 -10.32 -11.39
C LEU A 461 2.60 -11.36 -11.21
N PRO A 462 1.69 -11.56 -12.19
CA PRO A 462 0.70 -12.65 -12.13
C PRO A 462 1.36 -14.03 -12.17
N CYS A 463 2.41 -14.20 -12.97
CA CYS A 463 3.19 -15.43 -13.07
C CYS A 463 3.96 -15.70 -11.76
N LEU A 464 4.54 -14.68 -11.15
CA LEU A 464 5.16 -14.75 -9.82
C LEU A 464 4.15 -15.22 -8.77
N THR A 465 2.93 -14.67 -8.79
CA THR A 465 1.85 -15.07 -7.88
C THR A 465 1.52 -16.56 -8.02
N ALA A 466 1.42 -17.05 -9.26
CA ALA A 466 1.21 -18.47 -9.53
C ALA A 466 2.38 -19.33 -9.03
N ALA A 467 3.63 -18.89 -9.23
CA ALA A 467 4.82 -19.60 -8.75
C ALA A 467 4.90 -19.65 -7.21
N LEU A 468 4.51 -18.58 -6.51
CA LEU A 468 4.43 -18.53 -5.05
C LEU A 468 3.38 -19.51 -4.51
N ASP A 469 2.27 -19.70 -5.23
CA ASP A 469 1.23 -20.68 -4.84
C ASP A 469 1.77 -22.12 -4.93
N ILE A 470 2.51 -22.42 -5.99
CA ILE A 470 3.22 -23.70 -6.14
C ILE A 470 4.28 -23.88 -5.06
N GLN A 471 5.07 -22.85 -4.75
CA GLN A 471 6.06 -22.90 -3.67
C GLN A 471 5.41 -23.24 -2.32
N LEU A 472 4.29 -22.59 -1.97
CA LEU A 472 3.59 -22.80 -0.71
C LEU A 472 2.95 -24.20 -0.62
N ARG A 473 2.39 -24.70 -1.73
CA ARG A 473 1.84 -26.06 -1.79
C ARG A 473 2.93 -27.13 -1.69
N SER A 474 4.10 -26.87 -2.26
CA SER A 474 5.27 -27.76 -2.18
C SER A 474 5.79 -27.89 -0.74
N THR A 475 5.90 -26.79 0.01
CA THR A 475 6.35 -26.82 1.42
C THR A 475 5.37 -27.52 2.36
N ALA A 476 4.09 -27.59 2.01
CA ALA A 476 3.07 -28.30 2.77
C ALA A 476 3.08 -29.83 2.55
N LEU A 477 3.80 -30.34 1.53
CA LEU A 477 3.85 -31.77 1.23
C LEU A 477 4.87 -32.52 2.10
N PRO A 478 4.59 -33.77 2.52
CA PRO A 478 5.57 -34.60 3.23
C PRO A 478 6.82 -34.87 2.37
N PRO A 479 8.03 -34.86 2.96
CA PRO A 479 9.29 -35.01 2.21
C PRO A 479 9.38 -36.33 1.42
N SER A 480 8.69 -37.39 1.87
CA SER A 480 8.62 -38.70 1.20
C SER A 480 7.88 -38.69 -0.14
N LYS A 481 7.04 -37.67 -0.42
CA LYS A 481 6.36 -37.50 -1.72
C LYS A 481 7.11 -36.55 -2.67
N SER A 482 8.17 -35.89 -2.21
CA SER A 482 8.99 -34.99 -3.04
C SER A 482 10.14 -35.71 -3.77
N ALA A 483 10.33 -37.00 -3.49
CA ALA A 483 11.45 -37.79 -4.02
C ALA A 483 11.08 -38.55 -5.30
N ALA A 484 11.93 -38.37 -6.31
CA ALA A 484 12.01 -39.06 -7.61
C ALA A 484 10.96 -38.69 -8.67
N CYS A 485 11.10 -37.50 -9.27
CA CYS A 485 10.70 -37.32 -10.67
C CYS A 485 11.77 -37.96 -11.57
N ASP A 486 11.36 -38.84 -12.47
CA ASP A 486 12.22 -39.31 -13.56
C ASP A 486 12.57 -38.11 -14.46
N PRO A 487 13.86 -37.72 -14.57
CA PRO A 487 14.27 -36.57 -15.37
C PRO A 487 13.98 -36.72 -16.87
N ALA A 488 13.66 -37.93 -17.34
CA ALA A 488 13.31 -38.20 -18.74
C ALA A 488 11.84 -37.89 -19.08
N VAL A 489 10.94 -37.76 -18.10
CA VAL A 489 9.50 -37.59 -18.33
C VAL A 489 9.08 -36.14 -18.08
N LYS A 490 8.37 -35.54 -19.05
CA LYS A 490 7.85 -34.17 -18.89
C LYS A 490 6.83 -34.13 -17.75
N PRO A 491 6.92 -33.17 -16.81
CA PRO A 491 6.02 -33.10 -15.66
C PRO A 491 4.56 -32.86 -16.11
N ALA A 492 3.62 -33.57 -15.49
CA ALA A 492 2.20 -33.46 -15.78
C ALA A 492 1.54 -32.32 -14.99
N THR A 493 2.07 -31.99 -13.81
CA THR A 493 1.55 -30.94 -12.93
C THR A 493 2.59 -29.85 -12.66
N CYS A 494 2.12 -28.64 -12.31
CA CYS A 494 3.01 -27.55 -11.91
C CYS A 494 3.83 -27.88 -10.66
N LEU A 495 3.31 -28.73 -9.76
CA LEU A 495 4.02 -29.17 -8.55
C LEU A 495 5.17 -30.13 -8.88
N GLU A 496 4.97 -31.08 -9.78
CA GLU A 496 6.05 -31.93 -10.28
C GLU A 496 7.13 -31.09 -10.98
N ALA A 497 6.70 -30.17 -11.82
CA ALA A 497 7.59 -29.27 -12.53
C ALA A 497 8.45 -28.40 -11.60
N PHE A 498 7.93 -28.00 -10.45
CA PHE A 498 8.68 -27.23 -9.45
C PHE A 498 9.96 -27.94 -8.98
N HIS A 499 9.92 -29.28 -8.91
CA HIS A 499 11.08 -30.10 -8.55
C HIS A 499 11.85 -30.61 -9.77
N HIS A 500 11.32 -30.42 -10.99
CA HIS A 500 11.88 -30.96 -12.22
C HIS A 500 13.11 -30.15 -12.71
N PRO A 501 14.23 -30.80 -13.10
CA PRO A 501 15.45 -30.10 -13.55
C PRO A 501 15.23 -29.08 -14.68
N LEU A 502 14.31 -29.37 -15.62
CA LEU A 502 13.98 -28.48 -16.74
C LEU A 502 13.43 -27.10 -16.31
N TYR A 503 12.68 -27.04 -15.21
CA TYR A 503 12.03 -25.80 -14.75
C TYR A 503 12.69 -25.22 -13.49
N LYS A 504 13.58 -25.97 -12.84
CA LYS A 504 14.22 -25.55 -11.59
C LYS A 504 14.86 -24.17 -11.68
N ASN A 505 15.62 -23.90 -12.76
CA ASN A 505 16.32 -22.63 -12.92
C ASN A 505 15.35 -21.46 -13.17
N THR A 506 14.28 -21.69 -13.93
CA THR A 506 13.28 -20.64 -14.22
C THR A 506 12.42 -20.33 -13.01
N PHE A 507 12.06 -21.33 -12.19
CA PHE A 507 11.46 -21.11 -10.88
C PHE A 507 12.40 -20.35 -9.94
N GLN A 508 13.69 -20.72 -9.89
CA GLN A 508 14.68 -20.01 -9.07
C GLN A 508 14.86 -18.55 -9.48
N TYR A 509 14.88 -18.27 -10.78
CA TYR A 509 14.92 -16.90 -11.29
C TYR A 509 13.67 -16.13 -10.87
N LEU A 510 12.47 -16.68 -11.08
CA LEU A 510 11.22 -15.99 -10.76
C LEU A 510 11.06 -15.77 -9.25
N LEU A 511 11.47 -16.74 -8.42
CA LEU A 511 11.36 -16.69 -6.95
C LEU A 511 12.61 -16.12 -6.26
N ARG A 512 13.53 -15.49 -7.01
CA ARG A 512 14.77 -14.93 -6.46
C ARG A 512 14.51 -13.94 -5.32
N THR A 513 15.48 -13.84 -4.42
CA THR A 513 15.41 -12.93 -3.25
C THR A 513 16.11 -11.61 -3.49
N LYS A 514 16.95 -11.53 -4.52
CA LYS A 514 17.70 -10.35 -4.89
C LYS A 514 17.68 -10.12 -6.40
N SER A 515 17.90 -8.87 -6.78
CA SER A 515 18.21 -8.47 -8.15
C SER A 515 19.32 -9.34 -8.71
N ALA A 516 19.10 -9.79 -9.94
CA ALA A 516 20.01 -10.67 -10.66
C ALA A 516 20.22 -10.11 -12.07
N PRO A 517 21.40 -10.34 -12.68
CA PRO A 517 21.63 -9.95 -14.05
C PRO A 517 20.55 -10.52 -14.97
N GLU A 518 20.20 -9.76 -15.99
CA GLU A 518 19.08 -10.04 -16.88
C GLU A 518 19.24 -11.39 -17.58
N ASP A 519 18.22 -12.24 -17.43
CA ASP A 519 18.03 -13.40 -18.27
C ASP A 519 17.05 -13.02 -19.38
N ALA A 520 17.31 -13.49 -20.61
CA ALA A 520 16.41 -13.23 -21.74
C ALA A 520 14.97 -13.64 -21.38
N PRO A 521 13.97 -12.77 -21.58
CA PRO A 521 12.60 -13.01 -21.12
C PRO A 521 11.97 -14.27 -21.74
N GLU A 522 12.47 -14.68 -22.90
CA GLU A 522 12.10 -15.91 -23.61
C GLU A 522 12.32 -17.18 -22.78
N ARG A 523 13.32 -17.19 -21.89
CA ARG A 523 13.61 -18.34 -21.01
C ARG A 523 12.45 -18.71 -20.10
N LEU A 524 11.58 -17.75 -19.78
CA LEU A 524 10.40 -17.95 -18.94
C LEU A 524 9.15 -18.40 -19.71
N ILE A 525 9.16 -18.43 -21.05
CA ILE A 525 7.99 -18.85 -21.84
C ILE A 525 7.49 -20.26 -21.45
N PRO A 526 8.34 -21.30 -21.36
CA PRO A 526 7.87 -22.62 -20.97
C PRO A 526 7.26 -22.65 -19.57
N LEU A 527 7.77 -21.83 -18.66
CA LEU A 527 7.26 -21.71 -17.30
C LEU A 527 5.90 -20.99 -17.26
N ARG A 528 5.74 -19.89 -18.00
CA ARG A 528 4.45 -19.18 -18.12
C ARG A 528 3.35 -20.07 -18.67
N GLN A 529 3.64 -20.84 -19.72
CA GLN A 529 2.70 -21.79 -20.31
C GLN A 529 2.28 -22.88 -19.30
N LEU A 530 3.25 -23.46 -18.60
CA LEU A 530 3.00 -24.44 -17.55
C LEU A 530 2.12 -23.87 -16.42
N LEU A 531 2.48 -22.68 -15.93
CA LEU A 531 1.73 -22.00 -14.86
C LEU A 531 0.38 -21.46 -15.33
N GLY A 532 0.09 -21.41 -16.63
CA GLY A 532 -1.18 -20.92 -17.18
C GLY A 532 -2.42 -21.66 -16.64
N SER A 533 -2.27 -22.89 -16.16
CA SER A 533 -3.34 -23.61 -15.45
C SER A 533 -3.85 -22.89 -14.19
N LEU A 534 -3.06 -21.98 -13.61
CA LEU A 534 -3.41 -21.17 -12.43
C LEU A 534 -3.94 -19.77 -12.79
N ALA A 535 -4.08 -19.43 -14.08
CA ALA A 535 -4.46 -18.09 -14.53
C ALA A 535 -5.82 -17.62 -13.97
N ASN A 536 -6.75 -18.55 -13.76
CA ASN A 536 -8.08 -18.28 -13.20
C ASN A 536 -8.12 -18.29 -11.66
N SER A 537 -6.98 -18.47 -10.99
CA SER A 537 -6.92 -18.38 -9.53
C SER A 537 -7.30 -16.98 -9.07
N PRO A 538 -8.22 -16.80 -8.09
CA PRO A 538 -8.65 -15.48 -7.64
C PRO A 538 -7.49 -14.56 -7.24
N ARG A 539 -6.46 -15.13 -6.61
CA ARG A 539 -5.27 -14.36 -6.19
C ARG A 539 -4.46 -13.87 -7.38
N VAL A 540 -4.31 -14.71 -8.41
CA VAL A 540 -3.55 -14.36 -9.62
C VAL A 540 -4.28 -13.27 -10.40
N VAL A 541 -5.61 -13.37 -10.54
CA VAL A 541 -6.44 -12.35 -11.18
C VAL A 541 -6.37 -11.03 -10.41
N GLN A 542 -6.53 -11.05 -9.08
CA GLN A 542 -6.42 -9.85 -8.23
C GLN A 542 -5.04 -9.19 -8.32
N CYS A 543 -3.96 -9.98 -8.38
CA CYS A 543 -2.62 -9.42 -8.59
C CYS A 543 -2.50 -8.79 -9.98
N ALA A 544 -3.04 -9.43 -11.02
CA ALA A 544 -3.00 -8.92 -12.38
C ALA A 544 -3.69 -7.55 -12.53
N GLU A 545 -4.81 -7.34 -11.82
CA GLU A 545 -5.52 -6.06 -11.78
C GLU A 545 -4.67 -4.90 -11.21
N THR A 546 -3.63 -5.18 -10.42
CA THR A 546 -2.75 -4.14 -9.85
C THR A 546 -1.64 -3.68 -10.79
N VAL A 547 -1.29 -4.49 -11.79
CA VAL A 547 -0.14 -4.24 -12.67
C VAL A 547 -0.31 -2.97 -13.51
N PRO A 548 -1.47 -2.68 -14.16
CA PRO A 548 -1.61 -1.48 -14.98
C PRO A 548 -1.32 -0.18 -14.22
N VAL A 549 -1.81 -0.07 -12.98
CA VAL A 549 -1.58 1.10 -12.11
C VAL A 549 -0.11 1.30 -11.82
N LEU A 550 0.60 0.22 -11.45
CA LEU A 550 2.04 0.30 -11.14
C LEU A 550 2.88 0.49 -12.40
N LEU A 551 2.43 0.00 -13.55
CA LEU A 551 3.11 0.17 -14.83
C LEU A 551 3.00 1.61 -15.35
N GLU A 552 1.84 2.25 -15.18
CA GLU A 552 1.69 3.68 -15.46
C GLU A 552 2.62 4.52 -14.58
N LEU A 553 2.66 4.24 -13.27
CA LEU A 553 3.57 4.90 -12.33
C LEU A 553 5.04 4.63 -12.68
N PHE A 554 5.39 3.40 -13.08
CA PHE A 554 6.74 3.05 -13.51
C PHE A 554 7.20 3.98 -14.64
N PHE A 555 6.41 4.12 -15.71
CA PHE A 555 6.78 4.97 -16.83
C PHE A 555 6.76 6.45 -16.47
N SER A 556 5.86 6.90 -15.60
CA SER A 556 5.85 8.31 -15.15
C SER A 556 7.12 8.67 -14.40
N VAL A 557 7.64 7.78 -13.54
CA VAL A 557 8.89 8.00 -12.79
C VAL A 557 10.11 7.86 -13.70
N VAL A 558 10.13 6.85 -14.58
CA VAL A 558 11.24 6.63 -15.53
C VAL A 558 11.40 7.82 -16.48
N ALA A 559 10.30 8.44 -16.90
CA ALA A 559 10.32 9.64 -17.74
C ALA A 559 11.11 10.82 -17.14
N GLU A 560 11.30 10.86 -15.82
CA GLU A 560 12.02 11.94 -15.12
C GLU A 560 13.55 11.80 -15.23
N PHE A 561 14.08 10.59 -15.44
CA PHE A 561 15.53 10.34 -15.41
C PHE A 561 16.09 9.52 -16.57
N ALA A 562 15.24 8.89 -17.39
CA ALA A 562 15.72 8.01 -18.47
C ALA A 562 16.47 8.77 -19.56
N ASP A 563 17.64 8.26 -19.92
CA ASP A 563 18.37 8.72 -21.09
C ASP A 563 17.88 8.02 -22.37
N GLY A 564 18.35 8.48 -23.53
CA GLY A 564 17.94 7.90 -24.82
C GLY A 564 18.27 6.41 -24.94
N LEU A 565 19.35 5.94 -24.32
CA LEU A 565 19.73 4.52 -24.32
C LEU A 565 18.71 3.67 -23.56
N LEU A 566 18.34 4.08 -22.34
CA LEU A 566 17.34 3.39 -21.54
C LEU A 566 15.96 3.45 -22.21
N ILE A 567 15.58 4.59 -22.78
CA ILE A 567 14.32 4.73 -23.54
C ILE A 567 14.29 3.73 -24.70
N ASN A 568 15.37 3.64 -25.49
CA ASN A 568 15.45 2.70 -26.59
C ASN A 568 15.30 1.25 -26.12
N GLN A 569 16.01 0.87 -25.06
CA GLN A 569 15.91 -0.47 -24.48
C GLN A 569 14.48 -0.78 -24.02
N LEU A 570 13.82 0.16 -23.33
CA LEU A 570 12.45 -0.02 -22.87
C LEU A 570 11.46 -0.17 -24.03
N VAL A 571 11.61 0.57 -25.13
CA VAL A 571 10.75 0.41 -26.31
C VAL A 571 10.94 -0.96 -26.94
N VAL A 572 12.18 -1.42 -27.13
CA VAL A 572 12.45 -2.77 -27.66
C VAL A 572 11.82 -3.84 -26.77
N LEU A 573 12.01 -3.74 -25.45
CA LEU A 573 11.46 -4.69 -24.49
C LEU A 573 9.94 -4.64 -24.43
N LEU A 574 9.32 -3.46 -24.56
CA LEU A 574 7.87 -3.30 -24.64
C LEU A 574 7.30 -4.08 -25.83
N LEU A 575 7.91 -3.94 -27.01
CA LEU A 575 7.49 -4.67 -28.21
C LEU A 575 7.68 -6.17 -28.03
N GLN A 576 8.85 -6.62 -27.57
CA GLN A 576 9.14 -8.05 -27.36
C GLN A 576 8.25 -8.69 -26.29
N ARG A 577 8.01 -8.01 -25.18
CA ARG A 577 7.22 -8.54 -24.05
C ARG A 577 5.73 -8.55 -24.33
N SER A 578 5.24 -7.77 -25.30
CA SER A 578 3.83 -7.79 -25.70
C SER A 578 3.35 -9.18 -26.14
N ASP A 579 4.22 -10.03 -26.70
CA ASP A 579 3.88 -11.44 -27.04
C ASP A 579 3.97 -12.42 -25.86
N GLN A 580 4.63 -12.00 -24.78
CA GLN A 580 5.10 -12.89 -23.73
C GLN A 580 4.44 -12.60 -22.37
N LEU A 581 3.26 -11.98 -22.39
CA LEU A 581 2.43 -11.74 -21.22
C LEU A 581 1.79 -13.04 -20.73
N TYR A 582 1.57 -13.12 -19.43
CA TYR A 582 0.84 -14.23 -18.82
C TYR A 582 -0.61 -14.29 -19.33
N ASP A 583 -1.15 -15.49 -19.53
CA ASP A 583 -2.36 -15.69 -20.35
C ASP A 583 -3.66 -15.42 -19.57
N ILE A 584 -3.92 -14.14 -19.32
CA ILE A 584 -5.16 -13.62 -18.72
C ILE A 584 -5.69 -12.54 -19.67
N PRO A 585 -6.85 -12.74 -20.33
CA PRO A 585 -7.34 -11.82 -21.36
C PRO A 585 -7.47 -10.35 -20.90
N ALA A 586 -8.20 -10.09 -19.81
CA ALA A 586 -8.39 -8.73 -19.30
C ALA A 586 -7.07 -8.02 -18.93
N PHE A 587 -6.14 -8.77 -18.33
CA PHE A 587 -4.81 -8.28 -18.00
C PHE A 587 -4.02 -7.88 -19.25
N LYS A 588 -4.07 -8.69 -20.33
CA LYS A 588 -3.40 -8.35 -21.59
C LYS A 588 -3.95 -7.07 -22.19
N ASP A 589 -5.27 -6.93 -22.22
CA ASP A 589 -5.93 -5.74 -22.77
C ASP A 589 -5.56 -4.47 -21.99
N ASP A 590 -5.57 -4.55 -20.66
CA ASP A 590 -5.17 -3.44 -19.79
C ASP A 590 -3.68 -3.08 -19.96
N VAL A 591 -2.80 -4.08 -20.03
CA VAL A 591 -1.36 -3.86 -20.26
C VAL A 591 -1.12 -3.27 -21.64
N TYR A 592 -1.77 -3.76 -22.70
CA TYR A 592 -1.62 -3.18 -24.03
C TYR A 592 -2.08 -1.72 -24.10
N ARG A 593 -3.17 -1.38 -23.39
CA ARG A 593 -3.60 0.02 -23.24
C ARG A 593 -2.48 0.87 -22.63
N VAL A 594 -1.93 0.46 -21.48
CA VAL A 594 -0.85 1.19 -20.81
C VAL A 594 0.40 1.28 -21.68
N LEU A 595 0.90 0.16 -22.21
CA LEU A 595 2.09 0.15 -23.05
C LEU A 595 1.92 1.04 -24.29
N SER A 596 0.75 1.04 -24.91
CA SER A 596 0.47 1.89 -26.08
C SER A 596 0.48 3.38 -25.75
N SER A 597 -0.08 3.79 -24.60
CA SER A 597 -0.05 5.19 -24.18
C SER A 597 1.36 5.63 -23.79
N GLN A 598 2.11 4.77 -23.11
CA GLN A 598 3.48 5.08 -22.68
C GLN A 598 4.46 5.11 -23.84
N LEU A 599 4.25 4.30 -24.89
CA LEU A 599 5.02 4.39 -26.12
C LEU A 599 5.02 5.81 -26.70
N VAL A 600 3.86 6.48 -26.71
CA VAL A 600 3.75 7.88 -27.19
C VAL A 600 4.59 8.83 -26.33
N VAL A 601 4.57 8.64 -25.01
CA VAL A 601 5.36 9.45 -24.07
C VAL A 601 6.85 9.25 -24.33
N LEU A 602 7.32 8.02 -24.49
CA LEU A 602 8.72 7.70 -24.79
C LEU A 602 9.17 8.30 -26.13
N CYS A 603 8.35 8.18 -27.19
CA CYS A 603 8.64 8.81 -28.48
C CYS A 603 8.72 10.34 -28.37
N LYS A 604 7.92 10.97 -27.51
CA LYS A 604 7.98 12.41 -27.30
C LYS A 604 9.25 12.83 -26.55
N LEU A 605 9.70 12.03 -25.58
CA LEU A 605 10.91 12.30 -24.80
C LEU A 605 12.18 12.08 -25.63
N HIS A 606 12.19 11.07 -26.50
CA HIS A 606 13.33 10.75 -27.37
C HIS A 606 12.88 10.48 -28.83
N PRO A 607 12.53 11.52 -29.61
CA PRO A 607 12.06 11.37 -31.00
C PRO A 607 13.01 10.59 -31.92
N ALA A 608 14.32 10.67 -31.67
CA ALA A 608 15.34 9.95 -32.42
C ALA A 608 15.17 8.42 -32.36
N LEU A 609 14.41 7.89 -31.40
CA LEU A 609 14.17 6.45 -31.26
C LEU A 609 13.60 5.81 -32.53
N VAL A 610 12.78 6.54 -33.30
CA VAL A 610 12.15 6.00 -34.51
C VAL A 610 13.21 5.66 -35.57
N VAL A 611 14.28 6.45 -35.62
CA VAL A 611 15.43 6.24 -36.51
C VAL A 611 16.38 5.20 -35.92
N GLU A 612 16.68 5.29 -34.63
CA GLU A 612 17.63 4.41 -33.93
C GLU A 612 17.17 2.95 -33.84
N LEU A 613 15.86 2.72 -33.67
CA LEU A 613 15.24 1.39 -33.57
C LEU A 613 14.50 1.00 -34.85
N SER A 614 14.92 1.55 -35.99
CA SER A 614 14.20 1.37 -37.25
C SER A 614 14.00 -0.10 -37.63
N LYS A 615 15.00 -0.95 -37.37
CA LYS A 615 14.91 -2.40 -37.63
C LYS A 615 13.81 -3.07 -36.81
N GLU A 616 13.81 -2.88 -35.50
CA GLU A 616 12.85 -3.48 -34.57
C GLU A 616 11.43 -2.96 -34.82
N ILE A 617 11.30 -1.67 -35.15
CA ILE A 617 10.00 -1.06 -35.49
C ILE A 617 9.48 -1.61 -36.82
N LEU A 618 10.33 -1.75 -37.85
CA LEU A 618 9.96 -2.34 -39.14
C LEU A 618 9.50 -3.80 -38.97
N GLU A 619 10.23 -4.60 -38.20
CA GLU A 619 9.87 -6.00 -37.91
C GLU A 619 8.50 -6.09 -37.22
N PHE A 620 8.27 -5.24 -36.20
CA PHE A 620 7.00 -5.21 -35.48
C PHE A 620 5.84 -4.74 -36.36
N THR A 621 6.03 -3.65 -37.10
CA THR A 621 4.96 -3.06 -37.95
C THR A 621 4.69 -3.86 -39.21
N GLY A 622 5.66 -4.62 -39.72
CA GLY A 622 5.46 -5.51 -40.88
C GLY A 622 4.65 -6.77 -40.58
N THR A 623 4.50 -7.13 -39.30
CA THR A 623 3.77 -8.34 -38.89
C THR A 623 2.27 -8.09 -38.77
N VAL A 624 1.49 -8.47 -39.78
CA VAL A 624 0.03 -8.22 -39.85
C VAL A 624 -0.76 -8.79 -38.66
N GLY A 625 -0.27 -9.85 -38.01
CA GLY A 625 -0.87 -10.39 -36.78
C GLY A 625 -0.91 -9.38 -35.62
N ASN A 626 0.02 -8.42 -35.56
CA ASN A 626 0.06 -7.39 -34.51
C ASN A 626 -1.12 -6.40 -34.59
N ILE A 627 -1.70 -6.23 -35.78
CA ILE A 627 -2.85 -5.33 -35.98
C ILE A 627 -4.09 -5.85 -35.25
N GLN A 628 -4.24 -7.18 -35.19
CA GLN A 628 -5.38 -7.82 -34.53
C GLN A 628 -5.10 -8.06 -33.06
N ASN A 629 -3.91 -8.57 -32.73
CA ASN A 629 -3.61 -9.02 -31.36
C ASN A 629 -3.11 -7.91 -30.44
N LYS A 630 -2.64 -6.78 -31.01
CA LYS A 630 -1.95 -5.68 -30.30
C LYS A 630 -2.30 -4.33 -30.92
N GLU A 631 -3.55 -4.15 -31.32
CA GLU A 631 -4.05 -3.02 -32.10
C GLU A 631 -3.62 -1.65 -31.53
N ALA A 632 -3.74 -1.46 -30.22
CA ALA A 632 -3.37 -0.22 -29.56
C ALA A 632 -1.87 0.11 -29.72
N ILE A 633 -0.98 -0.88 -29.50
CA ILE A 633 0.48 -0.68 -29.63
C ILE A 633 0.84 -0.44 -31.11
N PHE A 634 0.29 -1.25 -32.01
CA PHE A 634 0.48 -1.10 -33.45
C PHE A 634 0.09 0.30 -33.94
N THR A 635 -1.11 0.75 -33.60
CA THR A 635 -1.64 2.04 -34.04
C THR A 635 -0.77 3.20 -33.55
N HIS A 636 -0.34 3.20 -32.29
CA HIS A 636 0.52 4.26 -31.76
C HIS A 636 1.95 4.22 -32.34
N MET A 637 2.48 3.03 -32.65
CA MET A 637 3.78 2.91 -33.32
C MET A 637 3.73 3.45 -34.75
N VAL A 638 2.70 3.09 -35.53
CA VAL A 638 2.49 3.62 -36.88
C VAL A 638 2.30 5.13 -36.87
N TRP A 639 1.56 5.65 -35.89
CA TRP A 639 1.42 7.09 -35.69
C TRP A 639 2.78 7.75 -35.38
N ALA A 640 3.59 7.17 -34.49
CA ALA A 640 4.90 7.70 -34.12
C ALA A 640 5.87 7.78 -35.31
N ILE A 641 5.86 6.78 -36.21
CA ILE A 641 6.60 6.83 -37.48
C ILE A 641 6.17 8.06 -38.31
N GLY A 642 4.86 8.30 -38.40
CA GLY A 642 4.32 9.45 -39.10
C GLY A 642 4.73 10.79 -38.50
N GLU A 643 4.84 10.89 -37.18
CA GLU A 643 5.15 12.15 -36.48
C GLU A 643 6.64 12.48 -36.41
N TYR A 644 7.49 11.51 -36.07
CA TYR A 644 8.88 11.77 -35.64
C TYR A 644 9.96 11.50 -36.71
N MET A 645 9.55 11.06 -37.91
CA MET A 645 10.44 10.96 -39.08
C MET A 645 10.91 12.30 -39.74
N PRO A 646 10.41 13.51 -39.43
CA PRO A 646 11.01 14.74 -39.96
C PRO A 646 12.48 14.94 -39.56
N VAL A 647 13.28 15.51 -40.48
CA VAL A 647 14.72 15.83 -40.27
C VAL A 647 14.95 16.83 -39.12
N SER A 648 13.91 17.57 -38.70
CA SER A 648 13.96 18.46 -37.54
C SER A 648 14.19 17.71 -36.22
N TYR A 649 13.81 16.44 -36.13
CA TYR A 649 13.98 15.61 -34.94
C TYR A 649 15.29 14.83 -34.94
N ASP A 650 15.69 14.26 -36.09
CA ASP A 650 16.97 13.58 -36.24
C ASP A 650 17.57 13.83 -37.64
N LYS A 651 18.81 14.34 -37.67
CA LYS A 651 19.55 14.63 -38.91
C LYS A 651 19.95 13.37 -39.69
N ARG A 652 19.95 12.20 -39.04
CA ARG A 652 20.24 10.90 -39.67
C ARG A 652 19.07 10.36 -40.48
N CYS A 653 17.89 10.98 -40.39
CA CYS A 653 16.73 10.55 -41.17
C CYS A 653 17.02 10.73 -42.67
N ALA A 654 17.29 9.61 -43.33
CA ALA A 654 17.62 9.55 -44.74
C ALA A 654 16.38 9.20 -45.58
N VAL A 655 16.37 9.60 -46.85
CA VAL A 655 15.25 9.32 -47.77
C VAL A 655 15.07 7.81 -47.92
N GLU A 656 16.16 7.04 -47.87
CA GLU A 656 16.14 5.57 -47.89
C GLU A 656 15.35 4.97 -46.72
N GLN A 657 15.48 5.54 -45.51
CA GLN A 657 14.73 5.07 -44.33
C GLN A 657 13.24 5.41 -44.44
N ILE A 658 12.90 6.60 -44.93
CA ILE A 658 11.51 6.98 -45.21
C ILE A 658 10.88 5.99 -46.19
N ASN A 659 11.60 5.65 -47.26
CA ASN A 659 11.14 4.68 -48.25
C ASN A 659 10.96 3.28 -47.65
N GLN A 660 11.88 2.81 -46.79
CA GLN A 660 11.74 1.50 -46.12
C GLN A 660 10.49 1.42 -45.23
N PHE A 661 10.25 2.44 -44.40
CA PHE A 661 9.03 2.50 -43.59
C PHE A 661 7.78 2.59 -44.46
N PHE A 662 7.81 3.39 -45.52
CA PHE A 662 6.70 3.51 -46.45
C PHE A 662 6.37 2.16 -47.09
N GLU A 663 7.35 1.47 -47.66
CA GLU A 663 7.15 0.18 -48.33
C GLU A 663 6.60 -0.89 -47.37
N ASN A 664 7.10 -0.93 -46.14
CA ASN A 664 6.61 -1.86 -45.13
C ASN A 664 5.14 -1.58 -44.74
N LEU A 665 4.80 -0.32 -44.48
CA LEU A 665 3.43 0.07 -44.11
C LEU A 665 2.46 -0.02 -45.31
N GLU A 666 2.95 0.21 -46.52
CA GLU A 666 2.18 0.05 -47.76
C GLU A 666 1.83 -1.42 -47.98
N ALA A 667 2.78 -2.34 -47.81
CA ALA A 667 2.54 -3.78 -47.89
C ALA A 667 1.47 -4.22 -46.88
N VAL A 668 1.58 -3.76 -45.64
CA VAL A 668 0.61 -4.04 -44.57
C VAL A 668 -0.79 -3.52 -44.93
N LEU A 669 -0.90 -2.27 -45.41
CA LEU A 669 -2.19 -1.71 -45.82
C LEU A 669 -2.76 -2.44 -47.04
N CYS A 670 -1.92 -2.88 -47.99
CA CYS A 670 -2.33 -3.71 -49.11
C CYS A 670 -2.94 -5.02 -48.63
N GLU A 671 -2.27 -5.72 -47.72
CA GLU A 671 -2.77 -6.99 -47.19
C GLU A 671 -4.13 -6.80 -46.51
N ILE A 672 -4.28 -5.79 -45.66
CA ILE A 672 -5.57 -5.50 -44.99
C ILE A 672 -6.69 -5.21 -45.99
N THR A 673 -6.38 -4.47 -47.06
CA THR A 673 -7.38 -4.01 -48.05
C THR A 673 -7.65 -5.04 -49.17
N GLN A 674 -6.77 -6.02 -49.37
CA GLN A 674 -6.89 -7.05 -50.41
C GLN A 674 -7.32 -8.42 -49.88
N VAL A 675 -7.33 -8.66 -48.56
CA VAL A 675 -7.77 -9.94 -47.98
C VAL A 675 -9.22 -10.23 -48.36
N GLN A 676 -9.40 -11.33 -49.09
CA GLN A 676 -10.69 -11.98 -49.32
C GLN A 676 -11.07 -12.69 -48.01
N PRO A 677 -12.18 -12.35 -47.33
CA PRO A 677 -12.50 -12.94 -46.05
C PRO A 677 -12.89 -14.41 -46.23
N LEU A 678 -11.93 -15.30 -46.05
CA LEU A 678 -12.21 -16.69 -45.70
C LEU A 678 -13.09 -16.70 -44.44
N ALA A 679 -13.97 -17.70 -44.32
CA ALA A 679 -15.07 -17.81 -43.35
C ALA A 679 -14.71 -17.72 -41.83
N SER A 680 -13.49 -17.31 -41.48
CA SER A 680 -13.01 -17.04 -40.13
C SER A 680 -12.19 -15.73 -39.99
N ALA A 681 -12.18 -14.84 -41.00
CA ALA A 681 -11.41 -13.59 -40.96
C ALA A 681 -12.02 -12.60 -39.95
N ARG A 682 -11.30 -12.37 -38.84
CA ARG A 682 -11.64 -11.32 -37.86
C ARG A 682 -11.38 -9.94 -38.48
N SER A 683 -12.32 -9.02 -38.29
CA SER A 683 -12.28 -7.63 -38.76
C SER A 683 -11.12 -6.82 -38.17
N TYR A 684 -10.47 -5.97 -38.96
CA TYR A 684 -9.47 -5.01 -38.45
C TYR A 684 -10.13 -3.74 -37.92
N VAL A 685 -9.54 -3.05 -36.93
CA VAL A 685 -10.16 -1.83 -36.37
C VAL A 685 -10.04 -0.66 -37.35
N PRO A 686 -11.12 0.10 -37.64
CA PRO A 686 -11.11 1.25 -38.56
C PRO A 686 -10.03 2.28 -38.27
N ARG A 687 -9.80 2.55 -36.97
CA ARG A 687 -8.77 3.47 -36.47
C ARG A 687 -7.37 3.12 -36.98
N ALA A 688 -7.02 1.83 -37.03
CA ALA A 688 -5.70 1.40 -37.51
C ALA A 688 -5.52 1.70 -39.01
N ILE A 689 -6.58 1.50 -39.82
CA ILE A 689 -6.59 1.82 -41.25
C ILE A 689 -6.43 3.33 -41.46
N SER A 690 -7.20 4.13 -40.70
CA SER A 690 -7.11 5.59 -40.70
C SER A 690 -5.72 6.12 -40.38
N VAL A 691 -5.06 5.54 -39.36
CA VAL A 691 -3.70 5.93 -38.97
C VAL A 691 -2.67 5.50 -40.03
N LEU A 692 -2.79 4.30 -40.60
CA LEU A 692 -1.93 3.85 -41.71
C LEU A 692 -2.03 4.80 -42.92
N MET A 693 -3.24 5.17 -43.35
CA MET A 693 -3.44 6.12 -44.44
C MET A 693 -2.79 7.47 -44.14
N ALA A 694 -3.00 8.00 -42.94
CA ALA A 694 -2.42 9.28 -42.52
C ALA A 694 -0.88 9.23 -42.46
N THR A 695 -0.31 8.15 -41.93
CA THR A 695 1.14 7.95 -41.86
C THR A 695 1.77 7.81 -43.24
N LEU A 696 1.19 7.03 -44.15
CA LEU A 696 1.67 6.93 -45.54
C LEU A 696 1.63 8.29 -46.24
N THR A 697 0.57 9.06 -46.04
CA THR A 697 0.43 10.43 -46.57
C THR A 697 1.52 11.35 -46.00
N LYS A 698 1.80 11.27 -44.69
CA LYS A 698 2.88 12.01 -44.03
C LYS A 698 4.27 11.68 -44.59
N LEU A 699 4.55 10.40 -44.82
CA LEU A 699 5.81 9.96 -45.43
C LEU A 699 5.92 10.42 -46.88
N ALA A 700 4.84 10.34 -47.66
CA ALA A 700 4.82 10.79 -49.05
C ALA A 700 4.95 12.32 -49.21
N ALA A 701 4.42 13.11 -48.28
CA ALA A 701 4.65 14.54 -48.26
C ALA A 701 6.12 14.92 -48.03
N ARG A 702 6.95 13.98 -47.54
CA ARG A 702 8.39 14.17 -47.27
C ARG A 702 9.29 13.59 -48.37
N SER A 703 8.77 12.67 -49.19
CA SER A 703 9.47 12.07 -50.32
C SER A 703 8.56 12.09 -51.54
N LEU A 704 8.80 13.05 -52.44
CA LEU A 704 7.92 13.35 -53.60
C LEU A 704 7.68 12.12 -54.49
N ASP A 705 8.65 11.21 -54.56
CA ASP A 705 8.58 9.97 -55.36
C ASP A 705 7.48 9.00 -54.88
N LEU A 706 7.01 9.14 -53.64
CA LEU A 706 5.98 8.28 -53.04
C LEU A 706 4.55 8.80 -53.23
N ILE A 707 4.38 10.04 -53.69
CA ILE A 707 3.06 10.68 -53.86
C ILE A 707 2.16 9.92 -54.85
N PRO A 708 2.63 9.47 -56.03
CA PRO A 708 1.79 8.74 -56.98
C PRO A 708 1.28 7.41 -56.40
N ARG A 709 2.13 6.68 -55.67
CA ARG A 709 1.79 5.42 -55.00
C ARG A 709 0.70 5.64 -53.95
N THR A 710 0.88 6.63 -53.08
CA THR A 710 -0.08 6.98 -52.03
C THR A 710 -1.43 7.41 -52.59
N SER A 711 -1.42 8.25 -53.64
CA SER A 711 -2.64 8.72 -54.31
C SER A 711 -3.43 7.57 -54.94
N MET A 712 -2.73 6.57 -55.50
CA MET A 712 -3.35 5.35 -56.00
C MET A 712 -4.02 4.56 -54.87
N PHE A 713 -3.38 4.40 -53.71
CA PHE A 713 -4.00 3.70 -52.57
C PHE A 713 -5.25 4.40 -52.04
N LEU A 714 -5.17 5.72 -51.80
CA LEU A 714 -6.30 6.50 -51.30
C LEU A 714 -7.50 6.44 -52.24
N SER A 715 -7.27 6.47 -53.57
CA SER A 715 -8.35 6.32 -54.55
C SER A 715 -8.98 4.92 -54.57
N LYS A 716 -8.20 3.86 -54.29
CA LYS A 716 -8.69 2.48 -54.14
C LYS A 716 -9.47 2.23 -52.85
N MET A 717 -9.43 3.12 -51.87
CA MET A 717 -10.26 2.98 -50.67
C MET A 717 -11.77 3.00 -50.97
N ARG A 718 -12.17 3.69 -52.04
CA ARG A 718 -13.55 3.64 -52.54
C ARG A 718 -13.96 2.21 -52.92
N THR A 719 -13.09 1.48 -53.62
CA THR A 719 -13.37 0.09 -54.02
C THR A 719 -13.33 -0.87 -52.84
N PHE A 720 -12.48 -0.62 -51.83
CA PHE A 720 -12.44 -1.39 -50.59
C PHE A 720 -13.75 -1.28 -49.81
N VAL A 721 -14.25 -0.06 -49.59
CA VAL A 721 -15.48 0.19 -48.83
C VAL A 721 -16.73 -0.30 -49.58
N GLN A 722 -16.72 -0.28 -50.91
CA GLN A 722 -17.83 -0.78 -51.74
C GLN A 722 -17.86 -2.32 -51.86
N ASN A 723 -16.84 -3.02 -51.37
CA ASN A 723 -16.82 -4.48 -51.40
C ASN A 723 -17.91 -5.05 -50.47
N PRO A 724 -18.86 -5.87 -50.97
CA PRO A 724 -19.96 -6.40 -50.17
C PRO A 724 -19.49 -7.21 -48.96
N ASP A 725 -18.33 -7.87 -49.07
CA ASP A 725 -17.76 -8.64 -47.96
C ASP A 725 -17.27 -7.72 -46.83
N VAL A 726 -16.74 -6.54 -47.17
CA VAL A 726 -16.26 -5.52 -46.22
C VAL A 726 -17.44 -4.77 -45.59
N ALA A 727 -18.47 -4.45 -46.37
CA ALA A 727 -19.70 -3.83 -45.89
C ALA A 727 -20.49 -4.71 -44.89
N SER A 728 -20.26 -6.02 -44.89
CA SER A 728 -20.86 -6.95 -43.92
C SER A 728 -20.15 -6.94 -42.55
N VAL A 729 -18.91 -6.45 -42.50
CA VAL A 729 -18.01 -6.53 -41.35
C VAL A 729 -17.95 -5.21 -40.57
N TYR A 730 -18.04 -4.07 -41.26
CA TYR A 730 -17.92 -2.72 -40.66
C TYR A 730 -19.27 -2.02 -40.57
N CYS A 731 -19.42 -1.14 -39.57
CA CYS A 731 -20.58 -0.27 -39.52
C CYS A 731 -20.48 0.84 -40.58
N LYS A 732 -21.63 1.40 -40.98
CA LYS A 732 -21.67 2.43 -42.03
C LYS A 732 -20.88 3.69 -41.64
N GLU A 733 -20.91 4.06 -40.36
CA GLU A 733 -20.22 5.24 -39.83
C GLU A 733 -18.69 5.11 -39.97
N ASP A 734 -18.13 3.94 -39.62
CA ASP A 734 -16.70 3.67 -39.76
C ASP A 734 -16.25 3.71 -41.23
N LEU A 735 -17.06 3.14 -42.13
CA LEU A 735 -16.78 3.13 -43.57
C LEU A 735 -16.84 4.55 -44.17
N GLU A 736 -17.82 5.35 -43.76
CA GLU A 736 -17.91 6.77 -44.14
C GLU A 736 -16.71 7.56 -43.62
N GLN A 737 -16.26 7.33 -42.38
CA GLN A 737 -15.10 7.99 -41.81
C GLN A 737 -13.81 7.67 -42.60
N ILE A 738 -13.60 6.39 -42.95
CA ILE A 738 -12.46 5.96 -43.77
C ILE A 738 -12.50 6.64 -45.15
N LEU A 739 -13.67 6.68 -45.81
CA LEU A 739 -13.81 7.32 -47.12
C LEU A 739 -13.58 8.83 -47.08
N ASN A 740 -14.16 9.52 -46.09
CA ASN A 740 -14.02 10.96 -45.92
C ASN A 740 -12.55 11.32 -45.68
N GLN A 741 -11.88 10.58 -44.79
CA GLN A 741 -10.47 10.79 -44.52
C GLN A 741 -9.59 10.49 -45.74
N ALA A 742 -9.87 9.43 -46.49
CA ALA A 742 -9.13 9.13 -47.71
C ALA A 742 -9.25 10.23 -48.77
N ALA A 743 -10.45 10.81 -48.92
CA ALA A 743 -10.69 11.94 -49.82
C ALA A 743 -9.96 13.21 -49.37
N GLU A 744 -10.01 13.54 -48.08
CA GLU A 744 -9.31 14.68 -47.50
C GLU A 744 -7.78 14.57 -47.69
N LEU A 745 -7.20 13.40 -47.43
CA LEU A 745 -5.77 13.15 -47.63
C LEU A 745 -5.36 13.21 -49.11
N LEU A 746 -6.24 12.74 -50.02
CA LEU A 746 -5.99 12.80 -51.46
C LEU A 746 -5.98 14.25 -51.97
N GLU A 747 -6.89 15.09 -51.47
CA GLU A 747 -6.91 16.53 -51.80
C GLU A 747 -5.67 17.24 -51.26
N LEU A 748 -5.23 16.92 -50.04
CA LEU A 748 -4.00 17.48 -49.46
C LEU A 748 -2.75 17.17 -50.31
N LEU A 749 -2.61 15.93 -50.80
CA LEU A 749 -1.46 15.52 -51.61
C LEU A 749 -1.35 16.25 -52.96
N LYS A 750 -2.41 16.89 -53.46
CA LYS A 750 -2.34 17.75 -54.65
C LYS A 750 -1.46 18.99 -54.44
N MET A 751 -1.24 19.39 -53.18
CA MET A 751 -0.36 20.49 -52.80
C MET A 751 0.70 19.99 -51.81
N PRO A 752 1.78 19.32 -52.26
CA PRO A 752 2.73 18.63 -51.39
C PRO A 752 3.39 19.54 -50.35
N SER A 753 3.72 20.78 -50.72
CA SER A 753 4.31 21.78 -49.83
C SER A 753 3.36 22.18 -48.69
N MET A 754 2.07 22.31 -48.99
CA MET A 754 1.03 22.58 -48.00
C MET A 754 0.73 21.34 -47.15
N ALA A 755 0.72 20.15 -47.76
CA ALA A 755 0.57 18.90 -47.05
C ALA A 755 1.68 18.70 -46.01
N GLN A 756 2.94 19.01 -46.35
CA GLN A 756 4.05 18.92 -45.41
C GLN A 756 3.88 19.87 -44.21
N LEU A 757 3.42 21.11 -44.45
CA LEU A 757 3.15 22.11 -43.40
C LEU A 757 1.94 21.75 -42.51
N VAL A 758 0.86 21.26 -43.12
CA VAL A 758 -0.38 20.90 -42.41
C VAL A 758 -0.21 19.61 -41.61
N LEU A 759 0.49 18.62 -42.17
CA LEU A 759 0.69 17.32 -41.54
C LEU A 759 1.88 17.30 -40.56
N THR A 760 2.77 18.31 -40.61
CA THR A 760 3.96 18.42 -39.74
C THR A 760 4.19 19.88 -39.32
N PRO A 761 3.47 20.39 -38.30
CA PRO A 761 3.68 21.76 -37.85
C PRO A 761 5.07 21.94 -37.22
N PRO A 762 5.73 23.10 -37.41
CA PRO A 762 7.08 23.35 -36.88
C PRO A 762 7.10 23.38 -35.35
N VAL A 763 8.18 22.85 -34.76
CA VAL A 763 8.37 22.58 -33.32
C VAL A 763 8.21 23.84 -32.44
N ASP A 764 8.53 25.03 -32.96
CA ASP A 764 8.47 26.30 -32.22
C ASP A 764 7.05 26.86 -31.99
N ALA A 765 6.02 26.29 -32.65
CA ALA A 765 4.63 26.73 -32.53
C ALA A 765 3.79 25.94 -31.50
N ALA A 766 4.35 24.87 -30.93
CA ALA A 766 3.61 23.83 -30.19
C ALA A 766 3.14 24.21 -28.76
N SER A 767 3.21 25.48 -28.35
CA SER A 767 2.94 25.91 -26.97
C SER A 767 1.66 26.73 -26.77
N THR A 768 0.79 26.88 -27.78
CA THR A 768 -0.46 27.64 -27.61
C THR A 768 -1.69 26.75 -27.47
N GLN A 769 -2.49 27.05 -26.43
CA GLN A 769 -3.76 26.40 -26.07
C GLN A 769 -4.78 26.38 -27.22
N PHE A 770 -4.60 27.23 -28.24
CA PHE A 770 -5.35 27.27 -29.49
C PHE A 770 -5.24 25.99 -30.34
N GLN A 771 -4.18 25.20 -30.22
CA GLN A 771 -3.90 24.08 -31.13
C GLN A 771 -4.60 22.77 -30.75
N ARG A 772 -5.04 22.63 -29.49
CA ARG A 772 -5.88 21.49 -29.07
C ARG A 772 -7.23 21.52 -29.78
N GLU A 773 -7.75 22.72 -30.08
CA GLU A 773 -8.94 22.93 -30.88
C GLU A 773 -8.69 22.76 -32.40
N VAL A 774 -7.45 22.94 -32.89
CA VAL A 774 -7.11 22.80 -34.33
C VAL A 774 -7.05 21.34 -34.78
N ASN A 775 -6.56 20.42 -33.95
CA ASN A 775 -6.59 18.98 -34.29
C ASN A 775 -8.01 18.40 -34.29
N ASP A 776 -8.91 18.94 -33.45
CA ASP A 776 -10.34 18.62 -33.48
C ASP A 776 -11.09 19.36 -34.62
N SER A 777 -10.47 20.37 -35.24
CA SER A 777 -11.06 21.20 -36.31
C SER A 777 -10.31 21.16 -37.64
N LEU A 778 -9.40 20.20 -37.86
CA LEU A 778 -8.76 19.95 -39.15
C LEU A 778 -9.78 19.79 -40.31
N PRO A 779 -10.94 19.11 -40.12
CA PRO A 779 -11.99 19.07 -41.15
C PRO A 779 -12.59 20.46 -41.45
N PHE A 780 -12.61 21.36 -40.46
CA PHE A 780 -13.11 22.73 -40.59
C PHE A 780 -12.10 23.63 -41.31
N ALA A 781 -10.81 23.50 -40.97
CA ALA A 781 -9.72 24.22 -41.63
C ALA A 781 -9.58 23.80 -43.11
N LEU A 782 -9.68 22.49 -43.40
CA LEU A 782 -9.70 21.97 -44.76
C LEU A 782 -10.89 22.49 -45.55
N ARG A 783 -12.12 22.44 -45.00
CA ARG A 783 -13.32 23.00 -45.67
C ARG A 783 -13.20 24.49 -45.99
N ILE A 784 -12.54 25.28 -45.15
CA ILE A 784 -12.30 26.70 -45.41
C ILE A 784 -11.32 26.88 -46.57
N VAL A 785 -10.23 26.12 -46.60
CA VAL A 785 -9.24 26.18 -47.69
C VAL A 785 -9.83 25.67 -49.00
N THR A 786 -10.63 24.60 -48.99
CA THR A 786 -11.32 24.10 -50.19
C THR A 786 -12.31 25.13 -50.75
N ARG A 787 -13.06 25.82 -49.87
CA ARG A 787 -13.97 26.91 -50.28
C ARG A 787 -13.25 28.15 -50.82
N LEU A 788 -12.03 28.41 -50.37
CA LEU A 788 -11.20 29.53 -50.86
C LEU A 788 -10.51 29.21 -52.20
N LEU A 789 -10.34 27.92 -52.52
CA LEU A 789 -9.73 27.44 -53.76
C LEU A 789 -10.74 27.17 -54.88
N GLU A 790 -12.05 27.18 -54.59
CA GLU A 790 -13.08 27.17 -55.64
C GLU A 790 -13.02 28.48 -56.44
N PRO A 791 -12.94 28.43 -57.78
CA PRO A 791 -12.99 29.64 -58.60
C PRO A 791 -14.34 30.31 -58.39
N ALA A 792 -14.32 31.57 -57.96
CA ALA A 792 -15.53 32.37 -57.79
C ALA A 792 -16.40 32.26 -59.06
N PRO A 793 -17.71 31.98 -58.95
CA PRO A 793 -18.58 31.99 -60.11
C PRO A 793 -18.52 33.38 -60.73
N ALA A 794 -18.26 33.42 -62.04
CA ALA A 794 -18.12 34.63 -62.81
C ALA A 794 -19.25 35.61 -62.47
N PHE A 795 -18.89 36.74 -61.88
CA PHE A 795 -19.74 37.92 -61.86
C PHE A 795 -19.97 38.34 -63.32
N THR A 796 -21.14 38.01 -63.88
CA THR A 796 -21.66 38.71 -65.04
C THR A 796 -22.05 40.12 -64.58
N SER A 797 -21.22 41.11 -64.91
CA SER A 797 -21.59 42.52 -64.80
C SER A 797 -22.40 42.93 -66.02
N GLY A 798 -23.46 43.71 -65.79
CA GLY A 798 -23.82 44.77 -66.74
C GLY A 798 -22.75 45.85 -66.76
#